data_AF-A0A2S8ABG7-F1
#
_entry.id   AF-A0A2S8ABG7-F1
#
_cell.length_a   1.000
_cell.length_b   1.000
_cell.length_c   1.000
_cell.angle_alpha   90.00
_cell.angle_beta   90.00
_cell.angle_gamma   90.00
#
_symmetry.space_group_name_H-M   'P 1'
#
loop_
_entity.id
_entity.type
_entity.pdbx_description
1 polymer ?
#
loop_
_entity_poly.entity_id
_entity_poly.type
_entity_poly.pdbx_seq_one_letter_code
_entity_poly.pdbx_strand_id
1 'polypeptide(L)'
;MEGEDVYDYEIKMEVQPQNFSYTAYDAKQGTDYLLDSKTQSIQSSNNPFQQFAYNASKNLYNVSPMAHYDQSLLLNGSLDMQRSLERDMKKRQNLVYVEATSNNPCLRVGDVVKMMAWIPGHEIFKNGRVPIESYKITEIVHTFADGEGYTNTFVGVPKDLPVPPYYNEVEAPKAQIQHATVKDNRDPLKMGRVRVQFTWQRRANSQTPWVQVIQPHSGGGKGTYFNPEIGETVLCAFQGGNAEAPIVLGTAYNGGEIAEYYTQGNDIKVIQTRSGTKIVFNDAQEQGSILIEDPSGNKMFMDGQGNIKTYAPKDMEITTGENLNIHVGNNLHFTVGNQATLDIMQKMLVNTPFMQQLVSNYYHTQAGKALINSENQIKIESPETFVQGGQRLMLHSDELATLNSRGIAELKGETKNSLSNKATSYITHTPETKADCIIHFRPGKNYQKSPDFGFDYIRIGDTGYKGDVWYKDIIGRYKDSSGNLKQIYSNGVFTKDEKEYSKIVSTFEQIILKKRKDAQNSNYIYYVPKMTLKKGNEANLILKIKIEKEPEKLKFVYDKSCFGLEGFTNDQIAEKSKGNRTLNLKVKCKKVFSTDQSISIMADGEICGKLLVKANNYSYNIKVVFVEVKTNIKQDSKGSLDVKEQNKLKNILSQAYIDVNIKYEELDLTGFFTSKWFWLNYSKNGQINTAGLHKYLNDKMTNKYKEYYKIYIFGENSGGLNGVAEGVGGAKSAIVFPGRTGDASMATSSHELLHSIGLYHTFDNNSKFTFERGKIDNVMDYSHWSGIPRCSTTHWQWQLLQQKLSNYKTLVK
;
A
#
# COMPACT_ATOMS: atom_id res chain seq x y z
N MET A 1 -88.44 -25.19 54.02
CA MET A 1 -87.99 -23.79 53.79
C MET A 1 -86.76 -23.89 52.93
N GLU A 2 -86.90 -23.60 51.64
CA GLU A 2 -85.79 -23.53 50.69
C GLU A 2 -85.14 -22.14 50.80
N GLY A 3 -83.81 -22.05 50.66
CA GLY A 3 -83.09 -20.78 50.67
C GLY A 3 -81.95 -20.66 51.68
N GLU A 4 -81.45 -21.77 52.24
CA GLU A 4 -80.18 -21.74 52.98
C GLU A 4 -79.01 -21.84 52.00
N ASP A 5 -78.11 -20.86 52.06
CA ASP A 5 -76.96 -20.78 51.15
C ASP A 5 -76.03 -22.01 51.28
N VAL A 6 -75.82 -22.52 52.50
CA VAL A 6 -75.05 -23.73 52.81
C VAL A 6 -75.57 -24.36 54.11
N TYR A 7 -75.86 -25.66 54.11
CA TYR A 7 -76.20 -26.39 55.35
C TYR A 7 -75.14 -27.43 55.76
N ASP A 8 -74.34 -27.92 54.82
CA ASP A 8 -73.21 -28.81 55.10
C ASP A 8 -72.05 -28.49 54.15
N TYR A 9 -70.82 -28.52 54.66
CA TYR A 9 -69.62 -28.30 53.84
C TYR A 9 -68.38 -29.00 54.42
N GLU A 10 -67.50 -29.40 53.52
CA GLU A 10 -66.18 -29.94 53.81
C GLU A 10 -65.11 -29.07 53.15
N ILE A 11 -64.20 -28.54 53.96
CA ILE A 11 -63.00 -27.85 53.46
C ILE A 11 -61.93 -28.91 53.21
N LYS A 12 -61.59 -29.14 51.96
CA LYS A 12 -60.57 -30.10 51.53
C LYS A 12 -59.26 -29.39 51.21
N MET A 13 -58.17 -30.06 51.53
CA MET A 13 -56.82 -29.59 51.25
C MET A 13 -56.04 -30.64 50.49
N GLU A 14 -55.29 -30.17 49.51
CA GLU A 14 -54.33 -30.98 48.76
C GLU A 14 -52.90 -30.58 49.10
N VAL A 15 -51.96 -31.42 48.66
CA VAL A 15 -50.53 -31.14 48.73
C VAL A 15 -49.94 -31.35 47.35
N GLN A 16 -49.10 -30.40 46.91
CA GLN A 16 -48.32 -30.47 45.68
C GLN A 16 -46.92 -29.85 45.84
N PRO A 17 -45.91 -30.25 45.04
CA PRO A 17 -44.58 -29.66 45.14
C PRO A 17 -44.60 -28.13 44.99
N GLN A 18 -44.12 -27.41 46.01
CA GLN A 18 -44.11 -25.95 46.07
C GLN A 18 -42.81 -25.34 45.52
N ASN A 19 -41.70 -26.07 45.63
CA ASN A 19 -40.43 -25.67 45.04
C ASN A 19 -40.26 -26.36 43.69
N PHE A 20 -39.83 -25.63 42.68
CA PHE A 20 -39.53 -26.16 41.35
C PHE A 20 -38.62 -25.17 40.61
N SER A 21 -38.00 -25.62 39.52
CA SER A 21 -37.20 -24.76 38.67
C SER A 21 -37.47 -24.98 37.19
N TYR A 22 -37.21 -23.93 36.40
CA TYR A 22 -37.20 -24.00 34.96
C TYR A 22 -35.79 -23.81 34.42
N THR A 23 -35.45 -24.56 33.37
CA THR A 23 -34.24 -24.38 32.57
C THR A 23 -34.61 -24.06 31.12
N ALA A 24 -33.92 -23.10 30.52
CA ALA A 24 -34.09 -22.72 29.13
C ALA A 24 -32.77 -22.25 28.54
N TYR A 25 -32.56 -22.46 27.24
CA TYR A 25 -31.42 -21.89 26.53
C TYR A 25 -31.86 -20.68 25.71
N ASP A 26 -31.36 -19.49 26.04
CA ASP A 26 -31.57 -18.31 25.21
C ASP A 26 -30.49 -18.22 24.15
N ALA A 27 -30.84 -18.71 22.96
CA ALA A 27 -29.97 -18.67 21.81
C ALA A 27 -29.55 -17.26 21.38
N LYS A 28 -30.34 -16.21 21.69
CA LYS A 28 -30.00 -14.80 21.38
C LYS A 28 -28.86 -14.28 22.25
N GLN A 29 -28.79 -14.72 23.51
CA GLN A 29 -27.74 -14.34 24.47
C GLN A 29 -26.64 -15.41 24.60
N GLY A 30 -26.86 -16.60 24.04
CA GLY A 30 -25.96 -17.76 24.22
C GLY A 30 -25.85 -18.19 25.68
N THR A 31 -26.92 -18.03 26.47
CA THR A 31 -26.91 -18.22 27.92
C THR A 31 -27.96 -19.23 28.34
N ASP A 32 -27.58 -20.15 29.22
CA ASP A 32 -28.52 -21.01 29.93
C ASP A 32 -29.17 -20.23 31.09
N TYR A 33 -30.49 -20.17 31.09
CA TYR A 33 -31.27 -19.65 32.20
C TYR A 33 -31.69 -20.80 33.11
N LEU A 34 -31.51 -20.59 34.41
CA LEU A 34 -32.08 -21.39 35.49
C LEU A 34 -32.86 -20.44 36.40
N LEU A 35 -34.17 -20.61 36.47
CA LEU A 35 -35.02 -19.88 37.39
C LEU A 35 -35.58 -20.84 38.43
N ASP A 36 -35.26 -20.59 39.70
CA ASP A 36 -35.70 -21.38 40.85
C ASP A 36 -36.82 -20.63 41.58
N SER A 37 -37.92 -21.31 41.86
CA SER A 37 -39.05 -20.71 42.60
C SER A 37 -38.65 -20.25 44.01
N LYS A 38 -37.57 -20.79 44.59
CA LYS A 38 -37.04 -20.37 45.90
C LYS A 38 -36.44 -18.98 45.91
N THR A 39 -35.98 -18.48 44.76
CA THR A 39 -35.34 -17.16 44.66
C THR A 39 -36.34 -16.05 44.36
N GLN A 40 -37.60 -16.41 44.08
CA GLN A 40 -38.69 -15.48 43.82
C GLN A 40 -39.65 -15.41 45.00
N SER A 41 -40.24 -14.25 45.22
CA SER A 41 -41.28 -14.05 46.22
C SER A 41 -42.61 -13.72 45.54
N ILE A 42 -43.67 -14.40 45.97
CA ILE A 42 -45.04 -14.09 45.60
C ILE A 42 -45.81 -13.72 46.86
N GLN A 43 -46.84 -12.88 46.70
CA GLN A 43 -47.72 -12.52 47.81
C GLN A 43 -48.38 -13.79 48.38
N SER A 44 -48.26 -13.99 49.69
CA SER A 44 -48.93 -15.09 50.38
C SER A 44 -50.44 -14.91 50.36
N SER A 45 -51.18 -16.02 50.29
CA SER A 45 -52.62 -16.00 50.50
C SER A 45 -52.94 -15.47 51.90
N ASN A 46 -53.96 -14.62 52.01
CA ASN A 46 -54.48 -14.16 53.31
C ASN A 46 -55.36 -15.21 54.00
N ASN A 47 -55.74 -16.28 53.28
CA ASN A 47 -56.58 -17.36 53.79
C ASN A 47 -55.73 -18.32 54.66
N PRO A 48 -56.10 -18.57 55.94
CA PRO A 48 -55.29 -19.35 56.86
C PRO A 48 -55.23 -20.84 56.49
N PHE A 49 -56.27 -21.40 55.87
CA PHE A 49 -56.27 -22.78 55.39
C PHE A 49 -55.30 -22.94 54.20
N GLN A 50 -55.27 -21.96 53.30
CA GLN A 50 -54.31 -21.93 52.20
C GLN A 50 -52.87 -21.84 52.71
N GLN A 51 -52.59 -20.99 53.72
CA GLN A 51 -51.26 -20.92 54.31
C GLN A 51 -50.87 -22.22 55.01
N PHE A 52 -51.79 -22.86 55.73
CA PHE A 52 -51.56 -24.14 56.36
C PHE A 52 -51.23 -25.22 55.31
N ALA A 53 -52.07 -25.37 54.29
CA ALA A 53 -51.88 -26.32 53.20
C ALA A 53 -50.56 -26.08 52.47
N TYR A 54 -50.23 -24.82 52.14
CA TYR A 54 -48.95 -24.44 51.52
C TYR A 54 -47.75 -24.86 52.37
N ASN A 55 -47.76 -24.58 53.66
CA ASN A 55 -46.67 -24.94 54.58
C ASN A 55 -46.54 -26.46 54.72
N ALA A 56 -47.65 -27.18 54.88
CA ALA A 56 -47.66 -28.64 54.92
C ALA A 56 -47.10 -29.24 53.63
N SER A 57 -47.51 -28.70 52.49
CA SER A 57 -47.05 -29.12 51.17
C SER A 57 -45.57 -28.87 50.94
N LYS A 58 -45.07 -27.69 51.34
CA LYS A 58 -43.64 -27.34 51.26
C LYS A 58 -42.77 -28.25 52.13
N ASN A 59 -43.27 -28.68 53.29
CA ASN A 59 -42.56 -29.59 54.19
C ASN A 59 -42.61 -31.06 53.71
N LEU A 60 -43.69 -31.46 53.03
CA LEU A 60 -43.84 -32.81 52.49
C LEU A 60 -42.92 -33.04 51.28
N TYR A 61 -42.84 -32.05 50.37
CA TYR A 61 -42.04 -32.16 49.14
C TYR A 61 -40.67 -31.49 49.29
N ASN A 62 -39.69 -32.29 49.72
CA ASN A 62 -38.31 -31.82 49.91
C ASN A 62 -37.45 -31.79 48.64
N VAL A 63 -37.98 -32.33 47.52
CA VAL A 63 -37.31 -32.32 46.20
C VAL A 63 -37.89 -31.20 45.35
N SER A 64 -37.01 -30.45 44.70
CA SER A 64 -37.38 -29.39 43.75
C SER A 64 -37.22 -29.94 42.32
N PRO A 65 -38.30 -30.37 41.64
CA PRO A 65 -38.21 -30.83 40.25
C PRO A 65 -37.75 -29.69 39.33
N MET A 66 -36.99 -30.06 38.30
CA MET A 66 -36.54 -29.16 37.25
C MET A 66 -37.19 -29.55 35.93
N ALA A 67 -37.78 -28.58 35.24
CA ALA A 67 -38.42 -28.77 33.94
C ALA A 67 -37.78 -27.87 32.87
N HIS A 68 -37.80 -28.31 31.61
CA HIS A 68 -37.41 -27.47 30.48
C HIS A 68 -38.54 -26.50 30.14
N TYR A 69 -38.21 -25.25 29.84
CA TYR A 69 -39.18 -24.24 29.44
C TYR A 69 -39.37 -24.28 27.92
N ASP A 70 -40.48 -24.87 27.46
CA ASP A 70 -40.78 -25.11 26.04
C ASP A 70 -41.43 -23.92 25.30
N GLN A 71 -41.57 -22.76 25.97
CA GLN A 71 -42.14 -21.55 25.36
C GLN A 71 -41.07 -20.68 24.68
N SER A 72 -41.50 -19.85 23.73
CA SER A 72 -40.58 -19.03 22.93
C SER A 72 -39.93 -17.90 23.74
N LEU A 73 -38.61 -17.81 23.69
CA LEU A 73 -37.83 -16.71 24.27
C LEU A 73 -37.48 -15.60 23.26
N LEU A 74 -38.00 -15.67 22.02
CA LEU A 74 -37.57 -14.81 20.91
C LEU A 74 -37.86 -13.32 21.12
N LEU A 75 -38.96 -12.99 21.81
CA LEU A 75 -39.42 -11.61 22.01
C LEU A 75 -38.86 -11.00 23.29
N ASN A 76 -39.27 -11.47 24.47
CA ASN A 76 -38.91 -10.86 25.75
C ASN A 76 -37.86 -11.64 26.56
N GLY A 77 -37.32 -12.74 26.03
CA GLY A 77 -36.28 -13.53 26.68
C GLY A 77 -36.73 -14.05 28.06
N SER A 78 -35.83 -13.99 29.04
CA SER A 78 -36.06 -14.49 30.40
C SER A 78 -37.25 -13.85 31.14
N LEU A 79 -37.75 -12.71 30.69
CA LEU A 79 -38.92 -12.07 31.31
C LEU A 79 -40.20 -12.91 31.14
N ASP A 80 -40.38 -13.57 30.00
CA ASP A 80 -41.54 -14.44 29.77
C ASP A 80 -41.46 -15.69 30.66
N MET A 81 -40.25 -16.23 30.83
CA MET A 81 -39.94 -17.34 31.74
C MET A 81 -40.20 -16.98 33.21
N GLN A 82 -39.82 -15.77 33.65
CA GLN A 82 -40.09 -15.26 35.01
C GLN A 82 -41.60 -15.15 35.28
N ARG A 83 -42.35 -14.55 34.35
CA ARG A 83 -43.82 -14.43 34.45
C ARG A 83 -44.50 -15.79 34.53
N SER A 84 -44.01 -16.75 33.76
CA SER A 84 -44.53 -18.13 33.76
C SER A 84 -44.27 -18.82 35.10
N LEU A 85 -43.05 -18.69 35.64
CA LEU A 85 -42.69 -19.21 36.96
C LEU A 85 -43.59 -18.62 38.06
N GLU A 86 -43.80 -17.30 38.06
CA GLU A 86 -44.67 -16.63 39.03
C GLU A 86 -46.13 -17.11 38.96
N ARG A 87 -46.65 -17.33 37.74
CA ARG A 87 -48.00 -17.87 37.54
C ARG A 87 -48.12 -19.29 38.05
N ASP A 88 -47.13 -20.14 37.79
CA ASP A 88 -47.10 -21.51 38.30
C ASP A 88 -46.92 -21.57 39.82
N MET A 89 -46.12 -20.68 40.41
CA MET A 89 -46.01 -20.54 41.87
C MET A 89 -47.36 -20.18 42.50
N LYS A 90 -48.07 -19.21 41.90
CA LYS A 90 -49.42 -18.81 42.35
C LYS A 90 -50.43 -19.93 42.17
N LYS A 91 -50.37 -20.69 41.08
CA LYS A 91 -51.23 -21.86 40.85
C LYS A 91 -50.97 -22.94 41.89
N ARG A 92 -49.71 -23.19 42.25
CA ARG A 92 -49.34 -24.21 43.25
C ARG A 92 -49.75 -23.85 44.67
N GLN A 93 -50.06 -22.57 44.92
CA GLN A 93 -50.71 -22.12 46.15
C GLN A 93 -52.21 -22.44 46.18
N ASN A 94 -52.84 -22.89 45.08
CA ASN A 94 -54.26 -23.24 45.08
C ASN A 94 -54.43 -24.67 45.62
N LEU A 95 -54.37 -24.82 46.94
CA LEU A 95 -54.42 -26.13 47.61
C LEU A 95 -55.70 -26.41 48.38
N VAL A 96 -56.58 -25.42 48.51
CA VAL A 96 -57.81 -25.52 49.28
C VAL A 96 -59.00 -25.37 48.35
N TYR A 97 -59.96 -26.27 48.50
CA TYR A 97 -61.28 -26.16 47.91
C TYR A 97 -62.33 -26.57 48.94
N VAL A 98 -63.58 -26.17 48.70
CA VAL A 98 -64.72 -26.54 49.53
C VAL A 98 -65.69 -27.33 48.69
N GLU A 99 -66.20 -28.42 49.24
CA GLU A 99 -67.40 -29.09 48.74
C GLU A 99 -68.54 -28.75 49.70
N ALA A 100 -69.65 -28.28 49.18
CA ALA A 100 -70.77 -27.84 49.99
C ALA A 100 -72.10 -28.23 49.38
N THR A 101 -73.09 -28.46 50.25
CA THR A 101 -74.46 -28.78 49.85
C THR A 101 -75.40 -27.64 50.26
N SER A 102 -76.31 -27.29 49.36
CA SER A 102 -77.25 -26.18 49.48
C SER A 102 -78.63 -26.55 48.93
N ASN A 103 -79.67 -25.87 49.39
CA ASN A 103 -81.01 -25.94 48.81
C ASN A 103 -81.44 -24.60 48.20
N ASN A 104 -80.51 -23.67 48.01
CA ASN A 104 -80.76 -22.40 47.35
C ASN A 104 -80.63 -22.55 45.81
N PRO A 105 -81.72 -22.41 45.03
CA PRO A 105 -81.66 -22.54 43.57
C PRO A 105 -81.00 -21.37 42.85
N CYS A 106 -80.68 -20.29 43.57
CA CYS A 106 -80.10 -19.08 42.98
C CYS A 106 -78.58 -19.13 42.81
N LEU A 107 -77.88 -20.11 43.41
CA LEU A 107 -76.43 -20.25 43.33
C LEU A 107 -75.97 -20.67 41.93
N ARG A 108 -74.86 -20.08 41.46
CA ARG A 108 -74.28 -20.29 40.13
C ARG A 108 -72.76 -20.31 40.20
N VAL A 109 -72.12 -20.88 39.17
CA VAL A 109 -70.67 -20.73 38.96
C VAL A 109 -70.29 -19.25 38.94
N GLY A 110 -69.28 -18.88 39.74
CA GLY A 110 -68.82 -17.51 39.92
C GLY A 110 -69.39 -16.79 41.15
N ASP A 111 -70.49 -17.29 41.74
CA ASP A 111 -71.01 -16.73 42.98
C ASP A 111 -70.02 -16.94 44.14
N VAL A 112 -70.05 -16.03 45.11
CA VAL A 112 -69.17 -16.08 46.29
C VAL A 112 -70.01 -16.41 47.51
N VAL A 113 -69.75 -17.59 48.07
CA VAL A 113 -70.43 -18.10 49.26
C VAL A 113 -69.55 -17.85 50.48
N LYS A 114 -70.17 -17.32 51.55
CA LYS A 114 -69.49 -17.04 52.83
C LYS A 114 -69.76 -18.19 53.79
N MET A 115 -68.71 -18.91 54.18
CA MET A 115 -68.81 -20.05 55.09
C MET A 115 -68.83 -19.58 56.54
N MET A 116 -69.64 -20.26 57.35
CA MET A 116 -69.81 -19.98 58.78
C MET A 116 -69.55 -21.26 59.57
N ALA A 117 -68.82 -21.18 60.67
CA ALA A 117 -68.69 -22.26 61.66
C ALA A 117 -69.60 -22.00 62.85
N TRP A 118 -70.07 -23.07 63.48
CA TRP A 118 -70.70 -23.00 64.78
C TRP A 118 -69.64 -23.15 65.89
N ILE A 119 -69.34 -22.05 66.59
CA ILE A 119 -68.42 -22.00 67.73
C ILE A 119 -69.17 -21.38 68.93
N PRO A 120 -69.85 -22.20 69.74
CA PRO A 120 -70.55 -21.70 70.92
C PRO A 120 -69.59 -21.04 71.91
N GLY A 121 -69.96 -19.86 72.42
CA GLY A 121 -69.16 -19.14 73.43
C GLY A 121 -68.05 -18.22 72.87
N HIS A 122 -68.02 -17.96 71.56
CA HIS A 122 -67.03 -17.04 70.98
C HIS A 122 -67.19 -15.60 71.50
N GLU A 123 -66.07 -14.94 71.83
CA GLU A 123 -66.03 -13.63 72.50
C GLU A 123 -66.69 -12.47 71.72
N ILE A 124 -66.76 -12.58 70.38
CA ILE A 124 -67.21 -11.54 69.45
C ILE A 124 -68.55 -11.94 68.82
N PHE A 125 -68.68 -13.19 68.36
CA PHE A 125 -69.90 -13.71 67.71
C PHE A 125 -70.80 -14.42 68.72
N LYS A 126 -71.55 -13.64 69.50
CA LYS A 126 -72.40 -14.12 70.61
C LYS A 126 -73.52 -15.09 70.18
N ASN A 127 -73.90 -15.10 68.90
CA ASN A 127 -74.89 -16.01 68.34
C ASN A 127 -74.31 -17.39 67.98
N GLY A 128 -73.03 -17.64 68.23
CA GLY A 128 -72.34 -18.91 67.95
C GLY A 128 -71.97 -19.13 66.48
N ARG A 129 -72.40 -18.29 65.53
CA ARG A 129 -72.05 -18.40 64.10
C ARG A 129 -70.87 -17.47 63.78
N VAL A 130 -69.72 -18.05 63.46
CA VAL A 130 -68.47 -17.34 63.20
C VAL A 130 -68.15 -17.42 61.70
N PRO A 131 -68.00 -16.28 60.99
CA PRO A 131 -67.51 -16.28 59.62
C PRO A 131 -66.12 -16.89 59.56
N ILE A 132 -65.93 -17.85 58.64
CA ILE A 132 -64.64 -18.48 58.43
C ILE A 132 -63.98 -17.86 57.20
N GLU A 133 -64.48 -18.20 56.01
CA GLU A 133 -63.84 -17.90 54.73
C GLU A 133 -64.88 -17.76 53.62
N SER A 134 -64.49 -17.11 52.52
CA SER A 134 -65.33 -16.95 51.34
C SER A 134 -64.80 -17.77 50.17
N TYR A 135 -65.68 -18.53 49.53
CA TYR A 135 -65.33 -19.39 48.40
C TYR A 135 -66.15 -19.01 47.17
N LYS A 136 -65.48 -18.90 46.03
CA LYS A 136 -66.08 -18.70 44.72
C LYS A 136 -66.42 -20.06 44.12
N ILE A 137 -67.68 -20.27 43.75
CA ILE A 137 -68.16 -21.51 43.13
C ILE A 137 -67.49 -21.70 41.76
N THR A 138 -66.85 -22.84 41.55
CA THR A 138 -66.26 -23.25 40.27
C THR A 138 -67.08 -24.32 39.56
N GLU A 139 -67.79 -25.15 40.31
CA GLU A 139 -68.65 -26.22 39.80
C GLU A 139 -69.90 -26.31 40.68
N ILE A 140 -71.07 -26.56 40.08
CA ILE A 140 -72.32 -26.76 40.80
C ILE A 140 -73.17 -27.81 40.06
N VAL A 141 -73.71 -28.76 40.80
CA VAL A 141 -74.59 -29.82 40.32
C VAL A 141 -75.92 -29.67 41.01
N HIS A 142 -76.98 -29.49 40.23
CA HIS A 142 -78.34 -29.32 40.72
C HIS A 142 -79.08 -30.66 40.63
N THR A 143 -79.75 -31.05 41.72
CA THR A 143 -80.50 -32.31 41.82
C THR A 143 -81.93 -32.02 42.29
N PHE A 144 -82.91 -32.64 41.65
CA PHE A 144 -84.31 -32.60 42.09
C PHE A 144 -84.85 -34.03 42.10
N ALA A 145 -85.41 -34.45 43.24
CA ALA A 145 -86.01 -35.78 43.40
C ALA A 145 -87.39 -35.69 44.06
N ASP A 146 -88.36 -36.46 43.53
CA ASP A 146 -89.73 -36.50 44.04
C ASP A 146 -89.76 -37.01 45.49
N GLY A 147 -90.28 -36.20 46.40
CA GLY A 147 -90.33 -36.49 47.84
C GLY A 147 -89.13 -35.98 48.66
N GLU A 148 -87.99 -35.68 48.02
CA GLU A 148 -86.76 -35.16 48.68
C GLU A 148 -86.51 -33.67 48.39
N GLY A 149 -87.11 -33.12 47.33
CA GLY A 149 -87.04 -31.69 46.98
C GLY A 149 -85.80 -31.29 46.17
N TYR A 150 -85.55 -29.98 46.08
CA TYR A 150 -84.38 -29.42 45.38
C TYR A 150 -83.15 -29.39 46.29
N THR A 151 -82.02 -29.85 45.78
CA THR A 151 -80.69 -29.70 46.38
C THR A 151 -79.65 -29.38 45.31
N ASN A 152 -78.52 -28.82 45.72
CA ASN A 152 -77.33 -28.72 44.89
C ASN A 152 -76.08 -29.02 45.71
N THR A 153 -75.08 -29.60 45.05
CA THR A 153 -73.72 -29.72 45.55
C THR A 153 -72.82 -28.83 44.72
N PHE A 154 -71.90 -28.10 45.35
CA PHE A 154 -70.97 -27.25 44.63
C PHE A 154 -69.54 -27.39 45.14
N VAL A 155 -68.60 -27.21 44.23
CA VAL A 155 -67.17 -27.07 44.52
C VAL A 155 -66.82 -25.59 44.43
N GLY A 156 -66.13 -25.07 45.44
CA GLY A 156 -65.66 -23.69 45.47
C GLY A 156 -64.18 -23.60 45.82
N VAL A 157 -63.53 -22.54 45.32
CA VAL A 157 -62.14 -22.21 45.64
C VAL A 157 -62.10 -20.89 46.40
N PRO A 158 -61.07 -20.60 47.23
CA PRO A 158 -60.99 -19.33 47.95
C PRO A 158 -61.22 -18.12 47.04
N LYS A 159 -61.99 -17.14 47.51
CA LYS A 159 -62.39 -15.98 46.70
C LYS A 159 -61.19 -15.21 46.15
N ASP A 160 -60.14 -15.09 46.95
CA ASP A 160 -58.98 -14.24 46.69
C ASP A 160 -57.85 -14.95 45.92
N LEU A 161 -58.16 -16.01 45.16
CA LEU A 161 -57.15 -16.68 44.35
C LEU A 161 -56.57 -15.76 43.27
N PRO A 162 -55.23 -15.64 43.17
CA PRO A 162 -54.58 -14.69 42.27
C PRO A 162 -54.46 -15.20 40.82
N VAL A 163 -54.78 -16.48 40.56
CA VAL A 163 -54.76 -17.09 39.22
C VAL A 163 -56.04 -17.88 38.97
N PRO A 164 -56.50 -17.99 37.70
CA PRO A 164 -57.65 -18.81 37.36
C PRO A 164 -57.47 -20.27 37.82
N PRO A 165 -58.55 -20.94 38.28
CA PRO A 165 -58.49 -22.34 38.71
C PRO A 165 -58.09 -23.29 37.57
N TYR A 166 -58.45 -22.94 36.33
CA TYR A 166 -58.04 -23.65 35.12
C TYR A 166 -56.98 -22.84 34.36
N TYR A 167 -55.73 -23.32 34.41
CA TYR A 167 -54.60 -22.70 33.73
C TYR A 167 -53.54 -23.73 33.32
N ASN A 168 -53.14 -23.74 32.04
CA ASN A 168 -52.06 -24.60 31.53
C ASN A 168 -51.00 -23.75 30.79
N GLU A 169 -49.93 -23.40 31.49
CA GLU A 169 -48.78 -22.63 30.95
C GLU A 169 -47.97 -23.42 29.90
N VAL A 170 -48.10 -24.75 29.88
CA VAL A 170 -47.32 -25.65 29.00
C VAL A 170 -47.98 -25.80 27.62
N GLU A 171 -49.22 -25.34 27.46
CA GLU A 171 -49.91 -25.38 26.17
C GLU A 171 -49.50 -24.21 25.27
N ALA A 172 -48.66 -24.52 24.29
CA ALA A 172 -48.29 -23.61 23.21
C ALA A 172 -49.11 -23.88 21.94
N PRO A 173 -49.39 -22.85 21.10
CA PRO A 173 -49.95 -23.08 19.77
C PRO A 173 -49.03 -24.01 18.97
N LYS A 174 -49.60 -25.03 18.34
CA LYS A 174 -48.79 -26.04 17.63
C LYS A 174 -48.72 -25.76 16.13
N ALA A 175 -47.53 -25.92 15.56
CA ALA A 175 -47.28 -25.85 14.13
C ALA A 175 -46.37 -26.99 13.67
N GLN A 176 -46.67 -27.54 12.49
CA GLN A 176 -45.78 -28.43 11.76
C GLN A 176 -44.81 -27.63 10.89
N ILE A 177 -43.86 -28.30 10.27
CA ILE A 177 -42.89 -27.70 9.35
C ILE A 177 -43.62 -26.93 8.22
N GLN A 178 -43.16 -25.72 7.90
CA GLN A 178 -43.77 -24.85 6.89
C GLN A 178 -42.72 -24.14 6.02
N HIS A 179 -43.09 -23.79 4.79
CA HIS A 179 -42.29 -22.90 3.95
C HIS A 179 -42.48 -21.42 4.33
N ALA A 180 -41.42 -20.64 4.23
CA ALA A 180 -41.45 -19.19 4.39
C ALA A 180 -40.50 -18.51 3.39
N THR A 181 -40.72 -17.22 3.14
CA THR A 181 -39.84 -16.41 2.28
C THR A 181 -38.96 -15.52 3.15
N VAL A 182 -37.66 -15.47 2.87
CA VAL A 182 -36.72 -14.57 3.57
C VAL A 182 -37.02 -13.13 3.20
N LYS A 183 -37.15 -12.25 4.21
CA LYS A 183 -37.46 -10.82 4.03
C LYS A 183 -36.36 -9.89 4.54
N ASP A 184 -35.58 -10.33 5.52
CA ASP A 184 -34.39 -9.60 5.98
C ASP A 184 -33.33 -10.58 6.47
N ASN A 185 -32.07 -10.33 6.12
CA ASN A 185 -30.92 -11.12 6.54
C ASN A 185 -29.82 -10.25 7.20
N ARG A 186 -30.12 -8.97 7.47
CA ARG A 186 -29.20 -8.00 8.10
C ARG A 186 -29.35 -8.02 9.63
N ASP A 187 -29.03 -9.15 10.22
CA ASP A 187 -29.15 -9.36 11.67
C ASP A 187 -28.30 -8.33 12.45
N PRO A 188 -28.91 -7.45 13.28
CA PRO A 188 -28.19 -6.44 14.04
C PRO A 188 -27.23 -7.04 15.07
N LEU A 189 -27.44 -8.29 15.51
CA LEU A 189 -26.54 -8.99 16.43
C LEU A 189 -25.50 -9.85 15.71
N LYS A 190 -25.49 -9.88 14.37
CA LYS A 190 -24.52 -10.61 13.54
C LYS A 190 -24.47 -12.13 13.84
N MET A 191 -25.59 -12.72 14.22
CA MET A 191 -25.68 -14.15 14.57
C MET A 191 -26.06 -15.04 13.38
N GLY A 192 -26.23 -14.47 12.18
CA GLY A 192 -26.69 -15.23 11.01
C GLY A 192 -28.17 -15.59 11.04
N ARG A 193 -28.98 -14.82 11.77
CA ARG A 193 -30.45 -14.98 11.80
C ARG A 193 -31.10 -14.31 10.60
N VAL A 194 -32.32 -14.71 10.29
CA VAL A 194 -33.15 -14.10 9.25
C VAL A 194 -34.54 -13.75 9.79
N ARG A 195 -35.20 -12.80 9.14
CA ARG A 195 -36.64 -12.59 9.28
C ARG A 195 -37.33 -13.22 8.09
N VAL A 196 -38.32 -14.06 8.34
CA VAL A 196 -39.07 -14.78 7.31
C VAL A 196 -40.53 -14.36 7.33
N GLN A 197 -41.21 -14.53 6.21
CA GLN A 197 -42.64 -14.30 6.07
C GLN A 197 -43.29 -15.62 5.63
N PHE A 198 -44.13 -16.18 6.48
CA PHE A 198 -44.97 -17.32 6.13
C PHE A 198 -46.12 -16.91 5.19
N THR A 199 -46.68 -17.86 4.45
CA THR A 199 -47.76 -17.58 3.48
C THR A 199 -48.97 -16.90 4.11
N TRP A 200 -49.36 -17.31 5.32
CA TRP A 200 -50.49 -16.73 6.07
C TRP A 200 -50.19 -15.33 6.63
N GLN A 201 -48.93 -14.92 6.74
CA GLN A 201 -48.52 -13.56 7.17
C GLN A 201 -48.61 -12.52 6.04
N ARG A 202 -48.67 -12.96 4.77
CA ARG A 202 -48.68 -12.07 3.60
C ARG A 202 -49.83 -11.08 3.61
N ARG A 203 -51.02 -11.51 4.05
CA ARG A 203 -52.22 -10.65 4.10
C ARG A 203 -52.04 -9.43 5.00
N ALA A 204 -51.29 -9.59 6.10
CA ALA A 204 -51.00 -8.51 7.05
C ALA A 204 -49.67 -7.80 6.75
N ASN A 205 -48.97 -8.20 5.68
CA ASN A 205 -47.60 -7.79 5.37
C ASN A 205 -46.65 -7.86 6.59
N SER A 206 -46.83 -8.88 7.42
CA SER A 206 -46.03 -9.09 8.62
C SER A 206 -44.92 -10.11 8.36
N GLN A 207 -43.96 -10.19 9.28
CA GLN A 207 -42.85 -11.12 9.23
C GLN A 207 -42.41 -11.47 10.65
N THR A 208 -41.67 -12.57 10.81
CA THR A 208 -41.19 -13.03 12.10
C THR A 208 -40.23 -12.03 12.78
N PRO A 209 -39.96 -12.19 14.09
CA PRO A 209 -38.71 -11.75 14.70
C PRO A 209 -37.48 -12.37 14.02
N TRP A 210 -36.28 -12.10 14.54
CA TRP A 210 -35.06 -12.75 14.07
C TRP A 210 -35.04 -14.23 14.46
N VAL A 211 -34.97 -15.11 13.47
CA VAL A 211 -35.03 -16.56 13.60
C VAL A 211 -33.68 -17.18 13.24
N GLN A 212 -33.24 -18.17 14.02
CA GLN A 212 -31.99 -18.89 13.74
C GLN A 212 -32.07 -19.72 12.46
N VAL A 213 -30.94 -19.79 11.75
CA VAL A 213 -30.75 -20.64 10.58
C VAL A 213 -29.81 -21.77 10.97
N ILE A 214 -30.26 -23.01 10.80
CA ILE A 214 -29.40 -24.19 10.96
C ILE A 214 -28.40 -24.22 9.80
N GLN A 215 -27.13 -24.37 10.16
CA GLN A 215 -26.01 -24.50 9.24
C GLN A 215 -25.45 -25.93 9.36
N PRO A 216 -24.92 -26.54 8.28
CA PRO A 216 -24.31 -27.88 8.33
C PRO A 216 -23.25 -28.04 9.43
N HIS A 217 -22.49 -26.99 9.73
CA HIS A 217 -21.60 -26.91 10.87
C HIS A 217 -21.46 -25.45 11.33
N SER A 218 -21.58 -25.18 12.63
CA SER A 218 -21.44 -23.83 13.20
C SER A 218 -20.75 -23.84 14.57
N GLY A 219 -19.93 -22.83 14.86
CA GLY A 219 -19.33 -22.61 16.18
C GLY A 219 -18.56 -21.30 16.26
N GLY A 220 -18.03 -20.95 17.44
CA GLY A 220 -17.25 -19.73 17.64
C GLY A 220 -16.06 -19.64 16.68
N GLY A 221 -16.17 -18.78 15.67
CA GLY A 221 -15.13 -18.55 14.65
C GLY A 221 -14.93 -19.66 13.61
N LYS A 222 -15.85 -20.64 13.51
CA LYS A 222 -15.69 -21.81 12.61
C LYS A 222 -17.03 -22.31 12.06
N GLY A 223 -16.98 -23.02 10.93
CA GLY A 223 -18.14 -23.65 10.32
C GLY A 223 -18.48 -23.09 8.93
N THR A 224 -19.67 -23.42 8.46
CA THR A 224 -20.26 -22.95 7.21
C THR A 224 -21.13 -21.72 7.47
N TYR A 225 -21.01 -20.70 6.63
CA TYR A 225 -21.87 -19.52 6.67
C TYR A 225 -22.49 -19.28 5.30
N PHE A 226 -23.60 -19.97 5.04
CA PHE A 226 -24.46 -19.75 3.87
C PHE A 226 -25.80 -19.23 4.37
N ASN A 227 -25.86 -17.91 4.62
CA ASN A 227 -27.10 -17.28 5.08
C ASN A 227 -28.01 -17.03 3.87
N PRO A 228 -29.28 -17.47 3.89
CA PRO A 228 -30.20 -17.28 2.76
C PRO A 228 -30.37 -15.82 2.35
N GLU A 229 -30.54 -15.61 1.05
CA GLU A 229 -30.74 -14.29 0.45
C GLU A 229 -32.20 -13.83 0.56
N ILE A 230 -32.43 -12.51 0.53
CA ILE A 230 -33.78 -11.94 0.56
C ILE A 230 -34.55 -12.39 -0.69
N GLY A 231 -35.74 -12.95 -0.48
CA GLY A 231 -36.60 -13.49 -1.54
C GLY A 231 -36.54 -15.01 -1.67
N GLU A 232 -35.51 -15.67 -1.14
CA GLU A 232 -35.38 -17.13 -1.21
C GLU A 232 -36.41 -17.85 -0.33
N THR A 233 -36.80 -19.04 -0.75
CA THR A 233 -37.69 -19.92 0.01
C THR A 233 -36.90 -20.77 0.99
N VAL A 234 -37.34 -20.76 2.26
CA VAL A 234 -36.76 -21.56 3.33
C VAL A 234 -37.81 -22.49 3.95
N LEU A 235 -37.32 -23.57 4.55
CA LEU A 235 -38.13 -24.49 5.33
C LEU A 235 -37.94 -24.19 6.83
N CYS A 236 -39.03 -23.95 7.55
CA CYS A 236 -39.02 -23.62 8.97
C CYS A 236 -39.63 -24.76 9.79
N ALA A 237 -38.91 -25.24 10.79
CA ALA A 237 -39.44 -26.07 11.87
C ALA A 237 -39.81 -25.21 13.09
N PHE A 238 -40.38 -25.83 14.12
CA PHE A 238 -40.88 -25.18 15.32
C PHE A 238 -40.42 -25.97 16.54
N GLN A 239 -39.67 -25.35 17.45
CA GLN A 239 -39.10 -26.02 18.63
C GLN A 239 -40.23 -26.56 19.52
N GLY A 240 -40.20 -27.86 19.87
CA GLY A 240 -41.31 -28.51 20.61
C GLY A 240 -42.67 -28.46 19.89
N GLY A 241 -42.67 -28.18 18.58
CA GLY A 241 -43.87 -27.88 17.80
C GLY A 241 -44.51 -26.52 18.12
N ASN A 242 -43.88 -25.66 18.92
CA ASN A 242 -44.40 -24.36 19.30
C ASN A 242 -44.34 -23.36 18.14
N ALA A 243 -45.50 -22.93 17.64
CA ALA A 243 -45.66 -22.00 16.52
C ALA A 243 -44.96 -20.65 16.75
N GLU A 244 -44.69 -20.28 18.01
CA GLU A 244 -44.00 -19.05 18.39
C GLU A 244 -42.48 -19.19 18.43
N ALA A 245 -41.94 -20.41 18.29
CA ALA A 245 -40.52 -20.71 18.29
C ALA A 245 -40.04 -21.31 16.95
N PRO A 246 -40.18 -20.57 15.82
CA PRO A 246 -39.69 -21.03 14.53
C PRO A 246 -38.16 -21.13 14.50
N ILE A 247 -37.65 -22.05 13.69
CA ILE A 247 -36.24 -22.20 13.33
C ILE A 247 -36.13 -22.54 11.85
N VAL A 248 -35.25 -21.87 11.12
CA VAL A 248 -35.00 -22.17 9.70
C VAL A 248 -34.08 -23.38 9.60
N LEU A 249 -34.52 -24.42 8.90
CA LEU A 249 -33.74 -25.64 8.67
C LEU A 249 -32.76 -25.50 7.49
N GLY A 250 -33.15 -24.73 6.47
CA GLY A 250 -32.38 -24.56 5.24
C GLY A 250 -33.21 -24.00 4.09
N THR A 251 -32.62 -23.96 2.91
CA THR A 251 -33.26 -23.55 1.66
C THR A 251 -33.73 -24.76 0.84
N ALA A 252 -34.67 -24.54 -0.07
CA ALA A 252 -35.12 -25.56 -1.01
C ALA A 252 -35.37 -24.92 -2.38
N TYR A 253 -34.92 -25.59 -3.45
CA TYR A 253 -35.32 -25.26 -4.81
C TYR A 253 -36.84 -25.36 -4.95
N ASN A 254 -37.45 -24.48 -5.74
CA ASN A 254 -38.88 -24.42 -5.99
C ASN A 254 -39.17 -24.26 -7.49
N GLY A 255 -40.44 -24.26 -7.89
CA GLY A 255 -40.83 -24.21 -9.32
C GLY A 255 -40.34 -22.99 -10.12
N GLY A 256 -39.83 -21.94 -9.45
CA GLY A 256 -39.16 -20.80 -10.10
C GLY A 256 -37.63 -20.81 -9.97
N GLU A 257 -37.05 -21.73 -9.20
CA GLU A 257 -35.62 -21.85 -8.91
C GLU A 257 -35.14 -23.23 -9.36
N ILE A 258 -34.68 -23.33 -10.61
CA ILE A 258 -34.25 -24.60 -11.22
C ILE A 258 -32.78 -24.86 -10.92
N ALA A 259 -32.43 -26.09 -10.54
CA ALA A 259 -31.04 -26.52 -10.41
C ALA A 259 -30.41 -26.74 -11.81
N GLU A 260 -29.66 -25.76 -12.31
CA GLU A 260 -29.03 -25.77 -13.65
C GLU A 260 -28.03 -26.93 -13.87
N TYR A 261 -27.61 -27.60 -12.80
CA TYR A 261 -26.61 -28.68 -12.82
C TYR A 261 -27.21 -30.09 -12.78
N TYR A 262 -28.51 -30.22 -13.04
CA TYR A 262 -29.15 -31.52 -13.15
C TYR A 262 -28.53 -32.36 -14.28
N THR A 263 -28.24 -33.61 -13.95
CA THR A 263 -27.84 -34.66 -14.89
C THR A 263 -28.63 -35.92 -14.57
N GLN A 264 -28.92 -36.75 -15.57
CA GLN A 264 -29.69 -37.98 -15.36
C GLN A 264 -29.01 -38.93 -14.36
N GLY A 265 -27.68 -39.01 -14.38
CA GLY A 265 -26.88 -39.81 -13.45
C GLY A 265 -26.63 -39.16 -12.09
N ASN A 266 -27.05 -37.90 -11.89
CA ASN A 266 -26.64 -37.08 -10.76
C ASN A 266 -25.11 -37.09 -10.62
N ASP A 267 -24.41 -36.82 -11.72
CA ASP A 267 -22.94 -36.85 -11.77
C ASP A 267 -22.34 -35.53 -11.26
N ILE A 268 -23.08 -34.43 -11.33
CA ILE A 268 -22.57 -33.09 -10.98
C ILE A 268 -23.02 -32.69 -9.57
N LYS A 269 -22.07 -32.21 -8.74
CA LYS A 269 -22.33 -31.57 -7.43
C LYS A 269 -21.69 -30.19 -7.43
N VAL A 270 -22.43 -29.15 -7.04
CA VAL A 270 -21.94 -27.77 -7.13
C VAL A 270 -22.19 -26.99 -5.85
N ILE A 271 -21.20 -26.22 -5.45
CA ILE A 271 -21.35 -25.09 -4.54
C ILE A 271 -21.19 -23.84 -5.38
N GLN A 272 -22.25 -23.05 -5.57
CA GLN A 272 -22.23 -21.81 -6.33
C GLN A 272 -22.82 -20.66 -5.52
N THR A 273 -22.15 -19.51 -5.52
CA THR A 273 -22.62 -18.27 -4.89
C THR A 273 -23.31 -17.35 -5.89
N ARG A 274 -24.05 -16.36 -5.39
CA ARG A 274 -24.81 -15.38 -6.21
C ARG A 274 -23.97 -14.69 -7.29
N SER A 275 -22.68 -14.43 -7.03
CA SER A 275 -21.82 -13.74 -8.01
C SER A 275 -21.42 -14.65 -9.19
N GLY A 276 -21.61 -15.96 -9.10
CA GLY A 276 -21.17 -16.95 -10.08
C GLY A 276 -19.85 -17.64 -9.72
N THR A 277 -19.31 -17.42 -8.53
CA THR A 277 -18.17 -18.20 -8.02
C THR A 277 -18.63 -19.61 -7.68
N LYS A 278 -17.90 -20.63 -8.15
CA LYS A 278 -18.34 -22.02 -7.99
C LYS A 278 -17.21 -23.02 -7.78
N ILE A 279 -17.56 -24.10 -7.10
CA ILE A 279 -16.80 -25.36 -7.01
C ILE A 279 -17.70 -26.45 -7.58
N VAL A 280 -17.24 -27.12 -8.63
CA VAL A 280 -17.98 -28.17 -9.35
C VAL A 280 -17.22 -29.48 -9.18
N PHE A 281 -17.90 -30.50 -8.67
CA PHE A 281 -17.46 -31.89 -8.65
C PHE A 281 -18.21 -32.64 -9.74
N ASN A 282 -17.50 -33.41 -10.55
CA ASN A 282 -18.07 -34.30 -11.55
C ASN A 282 -17.69 -35.74 -11.19
N ASP A 283 -18.68 -36.57 -10.89
CA ASP A 283 -18.57 -37.97 -10.51
C ASP A 283 -18.91 -38.92 -11.67
N ALA A 284 -19.13 -38.39 -12.87
CA ALA A 284 -19.41 -39.22 -14.04
C ALA A 284 -18.26 -40.23 -14.25
N GLN A 285 -18.62 -41.46 -14.59
CA GLN A 285 -17.67 -42.54 -14.79
C GLN A 285 -16.58 -42.13 -15.79
N GLU A 286 -15.31 -42.35 -15.40
CA GLU A 286 -14.11 -41.97 -16.17
C GLU A 286 -13.94 -40.45 -16.42
N GLN A 287 -14.75 -39.60 -15.77
CA GLN A 287 -14.70 -38.13 -15.88
C GLN A 287 -14.59 -37.43 -14.52
N GLY A 288 -14.26 -38.21 -13.48
CA GLY A 288 -14.00 -37.74 -12.12
C GLY A 288 -13.18 -36.45 -12.11
N SER A 289 -13.73 -35.30 -11.72
CA SER A 289 -12.99 -34.04 -11.78
C SER A 289 -13.51 -32.98 -10.81
N ILE A 290 -12.65 -31.97 -10.54
CA ILE A 290 -12.95 -30.82 -9.70
C ILE A 290 -12.59 -29.53 -10.46
N LEU A 291 -13.53 -28.60 -10.54
CA LEU A 291 -13.33 -27.24 -11.07
C LEU A 291 -13.62 -26.20 -10.01
N ILE A 292 -12.68 -25.28 -9.78
CA ILE A 292 -12.89 -24.05 -9.03
C ILE A 292 -12.84 -22.89 -10.03
N GLU A 293 -13.92 -22.10 -10.11
CA GLU A 293 -14.06 -21.02 -11.09
C GLU A 293 -14.66 -19.76 -10.47
N ASP A 294 -14.14 -18.59 -10.88
CA ASP A 294 -14.76 -17.30 -10.61
C ASP A 294 -15.41 -16.67 -11.85
N PRO A 295 -16.25 -15.63 -11.69
CA PRO A 295 -16.96 -15.01 -12.80
C PRO A 295 -16.06 -14.29 -13.82
N SER A 296 -14.80 -14.02 -13.47
CA SER A 296 -13.84 -13.37 -14.37
C SER A 296 -13.12 -14.36 -15.28
N GLY A 297 -13.29 -15.67 -15.04
CA GLY A 297 -12.71 -16.75 -15.81
C GLY A 297 -11.42 -17.32 -15.22
N ASN A 298 -11.07 -16.99 -13.97
CA ASN A 298 -9.98 -17.70 -13.27
C ASN A 298 -10.42 -19.14 -12.97
N LYS A 299 -9.57 -20.12 -13.28
CA LYS A 299 -9.90 -21.55 -13.19
C LYS A 299 -8.78 -22.35 -12.54
N MET A 300 -9.15 -23.28 -11.68
CA MET A 300 -8.30 -24.39 -11.25
C MET A 300 -9.06 -25.69 -11.50
N PHE A 301 -8.52 -26.54 -12.37
CA PHE A 301 -9.15 -27.77 -12.81
C PHE A 301 -8.26 -28.98 -12.54
N MET A 302 -8.80 -29.96 -11.82
CA MET A 302 -8.18 -31.26 -11.57
C MET A 302 -9.01 -32.31 -12.29
N ASP A 303 -8.41 -33.06 -13.21
CA ASP A 303 -9.15 -33.90 -14.18
C ASP A 303 -9.39 -35.36 -13.76
N GLY A 304 -8.95 -35.72 -12.53
CA GLY A 304 -9.00 -37.08 -12.00
C GLY A 304 -8.08 -38.09 -12.68
N GLN A 305 -7.37 -37.70 -13.74
CA GLN A 305 -6.39 -38.50 -14.47
C GLN A 305 -4.96 -38.12 -14.10
N GLY A 306 -4.80 -37.30 -13.06
CA GLY A 306 -3.50 -36.86 -12.53
C GLY A 306 -3.03 -35.50 -13.05
N ASN A 307 -3.80 -34.83 -13.92
CA ASN A 307 -3.44 -33.49 -14.40
C ASN A 307 -4.13 -32.39 -13.60
N ILE A 308 -3.42 -31.27 -13.44
CA ILE A 308 -3.94 -30.04 -12.86
C ILE A 308 -3.67 -28.89 -13.83
N LYS A 309 -4.69 -28.08 -14.10
CA LYS A 309 -4.60 -26.87 -14.94
C LYS A 309 -5.06 -25.66 -14.14
N THR A 310 -4.19 -24.66 -14.03
CA THR A 310 -4.52 -23.35 -13.46
C THR A 310 -4.46 -22.30 -14.54
N TYR A 311 -5.49 -21.47 -14.64
CA TYR A 311 -5.63 -20.43 -15.66
C TYR A 311 -6.09 -19.12 -15.05
N ALA A 312 -5.41 -18.03 -15.41
CA ALA A 312 -5.78 -16.66 -15.08
C ALA A 312 -5.78 -15.83 -16.38
N PRO A 313 -6.86 -15.11 -16.73
CA PRO A 313 -6.90 -14.27 -17.94
C PRO A 313 -5.98 -13.05 -17.90
N LYS A 314 -5.48 -12.68 -16.71
CA LYS A 314 -4.60 -11.53 -16.49
C LYS A 314 -3.32 -11.98 -15.77
N ASP A 315 -3.14 -11.53 -14.54
CA ASP A 315 -1.92 -11.72 -13.77
C ASP A 315 -2.06 -12.90 -12.79
N MET A 316 -0.97 -13.64 -12.59
CA MET A 316 -0.83 -14.68 -11.57
C MET A 316 0.48 -14.46 -10.82
N GLU A 317 0.42 -14.33 -9.49
CA GLU A 317 1.59 -14.09 -8.63
C GLU A 317 1.74 -15.23 -7.62
N ILE A 318 2.97 -15.69 -7.41
CA ILE A 318 3.32 -16.69 -6.40
C ILE A 318 4.39 -16.10 -5.50
N THR A 319 4.06 -15.84 -4.23
CA THR A 319 4.98 -15.33 -3.21
C THR A 319 5.26 -16.42 -2.18
N THR A 320 6.54 -16.66 -1.86
CA THR A 320 6.94 -17.64 -0.85
C THR A 320 7.89 -16.99 0.15
N GLY A 321 7.55 -17.04 1.44
CA GLY A 321 8.31 -16.35 2.49
C GLY A 321 9.65 -17.00 2.86
N GLU A 322 9.79 -18.30 2.63
CA GLU A 322 11.02 -19.05 2.86
C GLU A 322 11.49 -19.75 1.59
N ASN A 323 11.01 -20.99 1.34
CA ASN A 323 11.52 -21.84 0.27
C ASN A 323 10.41 -22.26 -0.70
N LEU A 324 10.61 -22.06 -2.00
CA LEU A 324 9.80 -22.63 -3.07
C LEU A 324 10.57 -23.78 -3.74
N ASN A 325 10.09 -25.01 -3.58
CA ASN A 325 10.70 -26.20 -4.18
C ASN A 325 9.84 -26.73 -5.33
N ILE A 326 10.39 -26.83 -6.53
CA ILE A 326 9.71 -27.34 -7.72
C ILE A 326 10.45 -28.58 -8.23
N HIS A 327 9.81 -29.74 -8.17
CA HIS A 327 10.35 -31.02 -8.65
C HIS A 327 9.52 -31.49 -9.84
N VAL A 328 10.18 -31.71 -10.99
CA VAL A 328 9.53 -32.17 -12.22
C VAL A 328 10.24 -33.43 -12.70
N GLY A 329 9.51 -34.55 -12.81
CA GLY A 329 10.11 -35.85 -13.12
C GLY A 329 10.56 -36.02 -14.57
N ASN A 330 9.93 -35.30 -15.49
CA ASN A 330 10.25 -35.35 -16.93
C ASN A 330 10.69 -33.97 -17.43
N ASN A 331 9.76 -33.15 -17.92
CA ASN A 331 10.07 -31.89 -18.60
C ASN A 331 9.45 -30.69 -17.88
N LEU A 332 10.28 -29.70 -17.57
CA LEU A 332 9.83 -28.36 -17.18
C LEU A 332 9.91 -27.44 -18.40
N HIS A 333 8.78 -26.84 -18.80
CA HIS A 333 8.69 -25.93 -19.95
C HIS A 333 8.15 -24.57 -19.51
N PHE A 334 8.87 -23.50 -19.88
CA PHE A 334 8.52 -22.12 -19.54
C PHE A 334 8.49 -21.26 -20.80
N THR A 335 7.34 -20.66 -21.10
CA THR A 335 7.13 -19.81 -22.28
C THR A 335 6.65 -18.44 -21.87
N VAL A 336 7.29 -17.39 -22.39
CA VAL A 336 6.91 -16.01 -22.14
C VAL A 336 6.84 -15.27 -23.47
N GLY A 337 5.68 -14.66 -23.76
CA GLY A 337 5.44 -14.01 -25.06
C GLY A 337 6.23 -12.71 -25.27
N ASN A 338 6.64 -12.04 -24.19
CA ASN A 338 7.36 -10.76 -24.26
C ASN A 338 8.73 -10.84 -23.56
N GLN A 339 8.76 -10.71 -22.23
CA GLN A 339 10.00 -10.63 -21.45
C GLN A 339 9.94 -11.54 -20.23
N ALA A 340 10.94 -12.39 -20.07
CA ALA A 340 11.22 -13.09 -18.82
C ALA A 340 12.34 -12.37 -18.06
N THR A 341 12.17 -12.14 -16.75
CA THR A 341 13.18 -11.55 -15.87
C THR A 341 13.39 -12.45 -14.66
N LEU A 342 14.66 -12.67 -14.29
CA LEU A 342 15.06 -13.50 -13.16
C LEU A 342 16.08 -12.74 -12.30
N ASP A 343 15.61 -12.18 -11.18
CA ASP A 343 16.43 -11.42 -10.24
C ASP A 343 16.85 -12.31 -9.06
N ILE A 344 18.05 -12.88 -9.13
CA ILE A 344 18.60 -13.75 -8.08
C ILE A 344 19.66 -12.99 -7.29
N MET A 345 19.38 -12.73 -6.01
CA MET A 345 20.21 -11.86 -5.17
C MET A 345 21.58 -12.45 -4.79
N GLN A 346 21.67 -13.77 -4.65
CA GLN A 346 22.89 -14.43 -4.17
C GLN A 346 23.49 -15.37 -5.22
N LYS A 347 22.82 -16.48 -5.54
CA LYS A 347 23.39 -17.55 -6.35
C LYS A 347 22.34 -18.22 -7.22
N MET A 348 22.63 -18.29 -8.52
CA MET A 348 21.99 -19.21 -9.46
C MET A 348 22.92 -20.40 -9.66
N LEU A 349 22.46 -21.62 -9.41
CA LEU A 349 23.18 -22.85 -9.72
C LEU A 349 22.37 -23.63 -10.75
N VAL A 350 23.00 -23.94 -11.88
CA VAL A 350 22.45 -24.86 -12.87
C VAL A 350 23.41 -26.03 -13.00
N ASN A 351 22.95 -27.22 -12.61
CA ASN A 351 23.71 -28.46 -12.73
C ASN A 351 23.06 -29.31 -13.83
N THR A 352 23.71 -29.38 -14.98
CA THR A 352 23.26 -30.20 -16.11
C THR A 352 24.47 -30.76 -16.84
N PRO A 353 24.45 -32.03 -17.31
CA PRO A 353 25.48 -32.56 -18.19
C PRO A 353 25.61 -31.78 -19.50
N PHE A 354 24.53 -31.13 -19.95
CA PHE A 354 24.49 -30.37 -21.20
C PHE A 354 23.62 -29.11 -21.04
N MET A 355 24.17 -27.97 -21.43
CA MET A 355 23.45 -26.68 -21.46
C MET A 355 23.57 -26.09 -22.86
N GLN A 356 22.42 -25.75 -23.45
CA GLN A 356 22.34 -25.02 -24.71
C GLN A 356 21.59 -23.71 -24.50
N GLN A 357 22.15 -22.61 -24.98
CA GLN A 357 21.52 -21.31 -24.98
C GLN A 357 21.53 -20.76 -26.41
N LEU A 358 20.34 -20.63 -27.00
CA LEU A 358 20.15 -20.07 -28.33
C LEU A 358 19.65 -18.63 -28.19
N VAL A 359 20.41 -17.67 -28.72
CA VAL A 359 20.07 -16.26 -28.69
C VAL A 359 20.14 -15.72 -30.11
N SER A 360 19.02 -15.28 -30.65
CA SER A 360 18.90 -14.90 -32.06
C SER A 360 19.53 -13.57 -32.42
N ASN A 361 19.70 -12.66 -31.46
CA ASN A 361 20.14 -11.29 -31.74
C ASN A 361 21.31 -10.87 -30.84
N TYR A 362 21.08 -10.73 -29.54
CA TYR A 362 22.09 -10.19 -28.62
C TYR A 362 22.19 -11.02 -27.34
N TYR A 363 23.34 -11.67 -27.16
CA TYR A 363 23.71 -12.35 -25.92
C TYR A 363 24.76 -11.54 -25.17
N HIS A 364 24.44 -11.12 -23.95
CA HIS A 364 25.35 -10.38 -23.07
C HIS A 364 25.40 -11.03 -21.71
N THR A 365 26.60 -11.38 -21.28
CA THR A 365 26.87 -11.93 -19.95
C THR A 365 27.98 -11.12 -19.30
N GLN A 366 27.77 -10.70 -18.05
CA GLN A 366 28.79 -10.03 -17.24
C GLN A 366 29.16 -10.97 -16.11
N ALA A 367 30.35 -11.57 -16.22
CA ALA A 367 30.88 -12.49 -15.23
C ALA A 367 32.39 -12.26 -15.08
N GLY A 368 32.95 -12.57 -13.91
CA GLY A 368 34.40 -12.48 -13.68
C GLY A 368 35.23 -13.43 -14.57
N LYS A 369 34.62 -14.51 -15.07
CA LYS A 369 35.14 -15.40 -16.12
C LYS A 369 33.95 -15.89 -16.96
N ALA A 370 34.07 -15.91 -18.30
CA ALA A 370 33.04 -16.41 -19.22
C ALA A 370 33.67 -17.05 -20.45
N LEU A 371 33.03 -18.09 -21.00
CA LEU A 371 33.33 -18.69 -22.31
C LEU A 371 32.15 -18.41 -23.24
N ILE A 372 32.40 -17.85 -24.42
CA ILE A 372 31.35 -17.40 -25.37
C ILE A 372 31.75 -17.80 -26.80
N ASN A 373 30.82 -18.36 -27.57
CA ASN A 373 30.98 -18.69 -28.99
C ASN A 373 29.89 -17.95 -29.83
N SER A 374 30.24 -17.38 -30.98
CA SER A 374 29.33 -16.58 -31.85
C SER A 374 29.82 -16.62 -33.31
N GLU A 375 28.90 -16.76 -34.26
CA GLU A 375 29.20 -16.82 -35.72
C GLU A 375 29.59 -15.46 -36.32
N ASN A 376 29.18 -14.34 -35.71
CA ASN A 376 29.43 -13.00 -36.24
C ASN A 376 30.60 -12.29 -35.54
N GLN A 377 30.52 -12.16 -34.21
CA GLN A 377 31.55 -11.50 -33.41
C GLN A 377 31.51 -12.01 -31.97
N ILE A 378 32.68 -12.37 -31.44
CA ILE A 378 32.91 -12.62 -30.03
C ILE A 378 33.78 -11.48 -29.50
N LYS A 379 33.25 -10.69 -28.55
CA LYS A 379 33.99 -9.61 -27.89
C LYS A 379 34.19 -9.96 -26.42
N ILE A 380 35.44 -10.22 -26.03
CA ILE A 380 35.83 -10.55 -24.65
C ILE A 380 36.55 -9.33 -24.06
N GLU A 381 35.93 -8.66 -23.09
CA GLU A 381 36.50 -7.50 -22.38
C GLU A 381 36.59 -7.78 -20.88
N SER A 382 37.80 -7.81 -20.34
CA SER A 382 38.08 -7.95 -18.91
C SER A 382 39.40 -7.24 -18.57
N PRO A 383 39.59 -6.70 -17.34
CA PRO A 383 40.90 -6.21 -16.89
C PRO A 383 42.02 -7.24 -17.05
N GLU A 384 41.71 -8.54 -16.91
CA GLU A 384 42.61 -9.67 -17.18
C GLU A 384 41.85 -10.77 -17.93
N THR A 385 42.46 -11.33 -18.99
CA THR A 385 41.89 -12.44 -19.78
C THR A 385 42.95 -13.52 -19.98
N PHE A 386 42.65 -14.76 -19.56
CA PHE A 386 43.50 -15.93 -19.78
C PHE A 386 42.88 -16.82 -20.85
N VAL A 387 43.59 -17.06 -21.95
CA VAL A 387 43.19 -18.02 -23.00
C VAL A 387 44.28 -19.09 -23.10
N GLN A 388 43.95 -20.34 -22.75
CA GLN A 388 44.90 -21.46 -22.73
C GLN A 388 44.35 -22.61 -23.59
N GLY A 389 45.16 -23.10 -24.54
CA GLY A 389 44.95 -24.39 -25.20
C GLY A 389 45.92 -25.41 -24.64
N GLY A 390 45.46 -26.35 -23.81
CA GLY A 390 46.33 -27.32 -23.13
C GLY A 390 47.15 -28.23 -24.05
N GLN A 391 46.66 -28.48 -25.28
CA GLN A 391 47.37 -29.23 -26.33
C GLN A 391 47.62 -28.38 -27.59
N ARG A 392 46.67 -27.52 -27.95
CA ARG A 392 46.77 -26.60 -29.09
C ARG A 392 45.82 -25.42 -28.90
N LEU A 393 46.28 -24.22 -29.21
CA LEU A 393 45.45 -23.03 -29.38
C LEU A 393 45.55 -22.60 -30.85
N MET A 394 44.42 -22.54 -31.57
CA MET A 394 44.37 -22.07 -32.96
C MET A 394 43.72 -20.69 -33.01
N LEU A 395 44.39 -19.72 -33.64
CA LEU A 395 43.84 -18.41 -33.97
C LEU A 395 43.94 -18.25 -35.49
N HIS A 396 42.80 -18.18 -36.18
CA HIS A 396 42.71 -18.13 -37.64
C HIS A 396 41.80 -16.97 -38.07
N SER A 397 42.15 -16.30 -39.16
CA SER A 397 41.33 -15.29 -39.83
C SER A 397 41.57 -15.41 -41.32
N ASP A 398 40.49 -15.46 -42.11
CA ASP A 398 40.58 -15.58 -43.57
C ASP A 398 41.13 -14.30 -44.24
N GLU A 399 40.99 -13.14 -43.58
CA GLU A 399 41.49 -11.85 -44.09
C GLU A 399 42.66 -11.31 -43.25
N LEU A 400 42.45 -11.07 -41.96
CA LEU A 400 43.43 -10.44 -41.08
C LEU A 400 43.22 -10.84 -39.62
N ALA A 401 44.23 -11.43 -38.98
CA ALA A 401 44.28 -11.63 -37.54
C ALA A 401 45.23 -10.59 -36.93
N THR A 402 44.71 -9.66 -36.12
CA THR A 402 45.52 -8.62 -35.47
C THR A 402 45.58 -8.83 -33.97
N LEU A 403 46.79 -9.04 -33.43
CA LEU A 403 47.07 -9.01 -31.99
C LEU A 403 47.68 -7.65 -31.64
N ASN A 404 46.96 -6.84 -30.86
CA ASN A 404 47.40 -5.49 -30.51
C ASN A 404 47.53 -5.35 -28.98
N SER A 405 48.69 -4.89 -28.50
CA SER A 405 48.98 -4.67 -27.07
C SER A 405 49.44 -3.23 -26.87
N ARG A 406 48.94 -2.55 -25.82
CA ARG A 406 49.43 -1.23 -25.42
C ARG A 406 50.78 -1.28 -24.70
N GLY A 407 51.19 -2.47 -24.25
CA GLY A 407 52.48 -2.73 -23.60
C GLY A 407 53.36 -3.63 -24.47
N ILE A 408 53.68 -4.83 -23.96
CA ILE A 408 54.43 -5.84 -24.70
C ILE A 408 53.43 -6.90 -25.21
N ALA A 409 53.54 -7.30 -26.48
CA ALA A 409 52.97 -8.54 -26.99
C ALA A 409 54.11 -9.54 -27.19
N GLU A 410 54.10 -10.64 -26.44
CA GLU A 410 55.10 -11.72 -26.56
C GLU A 410 54.45 -12.99 -27.12
N LEU A 411 55.00 -13.53 -28.21
CA LEU A 411 54.71 -14.87 -28.70
C LEU A 411 55.99 -15.71 -28.54
N LYS A 412 55.99 -16.60 -27.54
CA LYS A 412 57.11 -17.48 -27.20
C LYS A 412 56.73 -18.93 -27.49
N GLY A 413 57.44 -19.55 -28.43
CA GLY A 413 57.46 -21.00 -28.58
C GLY A 413 58.65 -21.58 -27.85
N GLU A 414 58.49 -22.74 -27.20
CA GLU A 414 59.53 -23.38 -26.38
C GLU A 414 60.82 -23.69 -27.17
N THR A 415 60.73 -23.95 -28.48
CA THR A 415 61.90 -24.34 -29.30
C THR A 415 62.04 -23.64 -30.66
N LYS A 416 61.02 -22.95 -31.19
CA LYS A 416 61.03 -22.52 -32.61
C LYS A 416 60.36 -21.19 -33.00
N ASN A 417 60.04 -20.28 -32.06
CA ASN A 417 59.72 -18.88 -32.40
C ASN A 417 59.95 -17.95 -31.20
N SER A 418 60.74 -16.90 -31.41
CA SER A 418 60.91 -15.77 -30.47
C SER A 418 60.64 -14.46 -31.23
N LEU A 419 59.37 -14.10 -31.35
CA LEU A 419 58.96 -12.80 -31.88
C LEU A 419 58.55 -11.93 -30.68
N SER A 420 59.49 -11.10 -30.21
CA SER A 420 59.16 -9.97 -29.34
C SER A 420 59.11 -8.70 -30.18
N ASN A 421 57.92 -8.13 -30.31
CA ASN A 421 57.81 -6.76 -30.78
C ASN A 421 57.84 -5.86 -29.54
N LYS A 422 59.01 -5.30 -29.24
CA LYS A 422 59.04 -4.07 -28.46
C LYS A 422 58.50 -2.99 -29.38
N ALA A 423 57.21 -2.71 -29.25
CA ALA A 423 56.67 -1.49 -29.81
C ALA A 423 57.57 -0.34 -29.32
N THR A 424 58.21 0.36 -30.25
CA THR A 424 58.54 1.76 -30.04
C THR A 424 57.26 2.39 -29.55
N SER A 425 57.29 2.84 -28.30
CA SER A 425 56.16 3.34 -27.55
C SER A 425 55.19 4.11 -28.45
N TYR A 426 53.99 3.56 -28.72
CA TYR A 426 52.87 4.45 -28.96
C TYR A 426 52.38 4.92 -27.60
N ILE A 427 53.11 5.92 -27.10
CA ILE A 427 52.52 7.01 -26.36
C ILE A 427 51.29 7.39 -27.21
N THR A 428 50.07 7.37 -26.65
CA THR A 428 49.08 8.36 -27.12
C THR A 428 49.77 9.68 -26.87
N HIS A 429 50.51 10.17 -27.87
CA HIS A 429 51.24 11.42 -27.77
C HIS A 429 50.21 12.43 -27.35
N THR A 430 50.25 12.84 -26.08
CA THR A 430 49.55 14.02 -25.61
C THR A 430 50.01 15.10 -26.58
N PRO A 431 49.12 15.61 -27.46
CA PRO A 431 49.58 16.43 -28.57
C PRO A 431 50.44 17.56 -28.01
N GLU A 432 51.71 17.58 -28.44
CA GLU A 432 52.66 18.60 -28.03
C GLU A 432 52.55 19.72 -29.05
N THR A 433 52.31 20.95 -28.59
CA THR A 433 52.29 22.11 -29.45
C THR A 433 53.57 22.92 -29.27
N LYS A 434 54.11 23.41 -30.39
CA LYS A 434 55.25 24.34 -30.42
C LYS A 434 54.81 25.81 -30.49
N ALA A 435 53.51 26.09 -30.41
CA ALA A 435 52.97 27.44 -30.43
C ALA A 435 53.54 28.31 -29.29
N ASP A 436 53.90 29.55 -29.61
CA ASP A 436 54.37 30.58 -28.66
C ASP A 436 53.22 31.38 -28.02
N CYS A 437 52.00 30.88 -28.12
CA CYS A 437 50.81 31.47 -27.53
C CYS A 437 49.84 30.39 -27.05
N ILE A 438 48.95 30.76 -26.14
CA ILE A 438 47.91 29.89 -25.61
C ILE A 438 46.60 30.66 -25.50
N ILE A 439 45.53 30.00 -25.92
CA ILE A 439 44.19 30.58 -25.98
C ILE A 439 43.21 29.66 -25.26
N HIS A 440 42.78 30.09 -24.09
CA HIS A 440 41.77 29.38 -23.33
C HIS A 440 40.37 29.86 -23.71
N PHE A 441 39.51 28.90 -24.06
CA PHE A 441 38.07 29.15 -24.12
C PHE A 441 37.52 29.20 -22.69
N ARG A 442 36.77 30.25 -22.40
CA ARG A 442 36.03 30.43 -21.14
C ARG A 442 34.59 30.86 -21.43
N PRO A 443 33.65 30.61 -20.52
CA PRO A 443 32.31 31.17 -20.64
C PRO A 443 32.37 32.71 -20.72
N GLY A 444 31.41 33.34 -21.39
CA GLY A 444 31.32 34.79 -21.50
C GLY A 444 30.70 35.45 -20.27
N LYS A 445 30.97 36.75 -20.05
CA LYS A 445 30.64 37.51 -18.81
C LYS A 445 29.23 37.31 -18.25
N ASN A 446 28.23 37.03 -19.08
CA ASN A 446 26.83 36.86 -18.69
C ASN A 446 26.43 35.40 -18.38
N TYR A 447 27.34 34.43 -18.52
CA TYR A 447 27.06 33.01 -18.34
C TYR A 447 26.47 32.70 -16.95
N GLN A 448 27.05 33.26 -15.87
CA GLN A 448 26.56 33.02 -14.51
C GLN A 448 25.10 33.51 -14.30
N LYS A 449 24.66 34.50 -15.10
CA LYS A 449 23.28 34.99 -15.11
C LYS A 449 22.37 34.07 -15.93
N SER A 450 22.77 33.72 -17.15
CA SER A 450 22.00 32.85 -18.05
C SER A 450 22.86 31.70 -18.60
N PRO A 451 22.89 30.53 -17.93
CA PRO A 451 23.77 29.43 -18.30
C PRO A 451 23.06 28.44 -19.25
N ASP A 452 22.77 28.92 -20.46
CA ASP A 452 21.95 28.29 -21.52
C ASP A 452 22.68 27.27 -22.40
N PHE A 453 23.94 27.00 -22.09
CA PHE A 453 24.76 25.92 -22.65
C PHE A 453 25.61 25.32 -21.52
N GLY A 454 26.03 24.06 -21.63
CA GLY A 454 26.94 23.46 -20.66
C GLY A 454 28.39 23.80 -21.00
N PHE A 455 29.18 24.18 -20.01
CA PHE A 455 30.61 24.43 -20.21
C PHE A 455 31.42 23.95 -19.00
N ASP A 456 32.31 22.98 -19.22
CA ASP A 456 33.15 22.38 -18.19
C ASP A 456 34.63 22.58 -18.54
N TYR A 457 35.41 23.04 -17.57
CA TYR A 457 36.82 23.35 -17.71
C TYR A 457 37.52 23.18 -16.36
N ILE A 458 38.82 22.92 -16.41
CA ILE A 458 39.64 22.94 -15.19
C ILE A 458 39.80 24.40 -14.75
N ARG A 459 39.22 24.72 -13.60
CA ARG A 459 39.26 26.07 -13.03
C ARG A 459 40.65 26.37 -12.51
N ILE A 460 41.16 27.54 -12.90
CA ILE A 460 42.46 28.08 -12.50
C ILE A 460 42.36 29.53 -12.01
N GLY A 461 41.15 30.07 -11.85
CA GLY A 461 40.91 31.43 -11.36
C GLY A 461 41.25 32.55 -12.34
N ASP A 462 41.09 32.32 -13.64
CA ASP A 462 41.47 33.27 -14.70
C ASP A 462 40.29 34.01 -15.36
N THR A 463 39.05 33.64 -15.01
CA THR A 463 37.84 34.28 -15.56
C THR A 463 37.44 35.55 -14.83
N GLY A 464 37.78 35.65 -13.53
CA GLY A 464 37.28 36.69 -12.63
C GLY A 464 35.86 36.41 -12.09
N TYR A 465 35.31 35.22 -12.36
CA TYR A 465 34.01 34.82 -11.81
C TYR A 465 34.09 34.48 -10.33
N LYS A 466 33.02 34.82 -9.60
CA LYS A 466 32.80 34.25 -8.27
C LYS A 466 32.60 32.74 -8.43
N GLY A 467 33.42 31.95 -7.73
CA GLY A 467 33.41 30.49 -7.86
C GLY A 467 34.35 29.92 -8.94
N ASP A 468 35.11 30.75 -9.64
CA ASP A 468 36.27 30.30 -10.42
C ASP A 468 37.50 30.26 -9.54
N VAL A 469 37.61 29.22 -8.72
CA VAL A 469 38.74 28.97 -7.81
C VAL A 469 39.54 27.79 -8.35
N TRP A 470 40.86 27.84 -8.19
CA TRP A 470 41.74 26.81 -8.73
C TRP A 470 41.41 25.43 -8.14
N TYR A 471 41.00 24.48 -8.99
CA TYR A 471 40.62 23.13 -8.55
C TYR A 471 41.72 22.43 -7.73
N LYS A 472 43.01 22.71 -7.99
CA LYS A 472 44.12 22.12 -7.24
C LYS A 472 44.04 22.43 -5.74
N ASP A 473 43.40 23.53 -5.35
CA ASP A 473 43.36 23.98 -3.96
C ASP A 473 42.08 23.57 -3.22
N ILE A 474 41.03 23.21 -3.96
CA ILE A 474 39.70 22.96 -3.42
C ILE A 474 39.13 21.58 -3.74
N ILE A 475 39.93 20.65 -4.31
CA ILE A 475 39.52 19.25 -4.53
C ILE A 475 40.19 18.31 -3.51
N GLY A 476 39.43 17.36 -2.98
CA GLY A 476 39.89 16.52 -1.88
C GLY A 476 38.84 15.54 -1.39
N ARG A 477 38.87 15.21 -0.09
CA ARG A 477 37.85 14.40 0.61
C ARG A 477 37.64 14.92 2.02
N TYR A 478 36.44 14.75 2.56
CA TYR A 478 36.16 15.03 3.97
C TYR A 478 36.58 13.84 4.84
N LYS A 479 37.35 14.13 5.89
CA LYS A 479 37.95 13.11 6.78
C LYS A 479 37.77 13.49 8.25
N ASP A 480 37.85 12.51 9.13
CA ASP A 480 37.98 12.75 10.57
C ASP A 480 39.44 13.01 10.98
N SER A 481 39.66 13.26 12.27
CA SER A 481 41.00 13.49 12.85
C SER A 481 41.94 12.30 12.70
N SER A 482 41.42 11.09 12.44
CA SER A 482 42.20 9.87 12.21
C SER A 482 42.49 9.62 10.72
N GLY A 483 42.01 10.49 9.82
CA GLY A 483 42.20 10.38 8.38
C GLY A 483 41.21 9.47 7.67
N ASN A 484 40.19 8.94 8.37
CA ASN A 484 39.15 8.11 7.76
C ASN A 484 38.11 8.98 7.05
N LEU A 485 37.49 8.46 5.99
CA LEU A 485 36.43 9.17 5.29
C LEU A 485 35.25 9.44 6.23
N LYS A 486 34.87 10.71 6.35
CA LYS A 486 33.72 11.14 7.15
C LYS A 486 32.98 12.26 6.44
N GLN A 487 31.66 12.15 6.34
CA GLN A 487 30.86 13.13 5.62
C GLN A 487 30.90 14.49 6.31
N ILE A 488 30.80 15.58 5.53
CA ILE A 488 30.74 16.95 6.06
C ILE A 488 29.56 17.12 7.04
N TYR A 489 28.44 16.44 6.78
CA TYR A 489 27.24 16.47 7.62
C TYR A 489 27.43 15.75 8.96
N SER A 490 28.56 15.06 9.15
CA SER A 490 28.92 14.31 10.35
C SER A 490 30.24 14.82 10.95
N ASN A 491 30.51 16.13 10.85
CA ASN A 491 31.73 16.78 11.35
C ASN A 491 33.02 16.32 10.65
N GLY A 492 32.94 15.91 9.37
CA GLY A 492 34.13 15.72 8.54
C GLY A 492 34.81 17.07 8.24
N VAL A 493 36.14 17.09 8.22
CA VAL A 493 36.96 18.25 7.85
C VAL A 493 37.51 18.05 6.46
N PHE A 494 37.41 19.07 5.61
CA PHE A 494 37.91 19.00 4.24
C PHE A 494 39.43 18.85 4.24
N THR A 495 39.94 17.86 3.54
CA THR A 495 41.37 17.66 3.30
C THR A 495 41.63 17.59 1.80
N LYS A 496 42.47 18.50 1.30
CA LYS A 496 42.93 18.50 -0.09
C LYS A 496 43.62 17.17 -0.43
N ASP A 497 43.39 16.66 -1.63
CA ASP A 497 43.96 15.39 -2.09
C ASP A 497 44.47 15.52 -3.54
N GLU A 498 45.79 15.44 -3.72
CA GLU A 498 46.42 15.55 -5.04
C GLU A 498 46.08 14.39 -5.98
N LYS A 499 45.76 13.21 -5.44
CA LYS A 499 45.30 12.08 -6.24
C LYS A 499 43.92 12.36 -6.81
N GLU A 500 43.03 13.02 -6.05
CA GLU A 500 41.71 13.44 -6.56
C GLU A 500 41.84 14.53 -7.63
N TYR A 501 42.77 15.49 -7.46
CA TYR A 501 43.08 16.46 -8.52
C TYR A 501 43.57 15.76 -9.80
N SER A 502 44.50 14.82 -9.66
CA SER A 502 45.05 14.04 -10.79
C SER A 502 43.95 13.25 -11.51
N LYS A 503 42.98 12.70 -10.78
CA LYS A 503 41.83 11.98 -11.33
C LYS A 503 40.88 12.89 -12.11
N ILE A 504 40.62 14.12 -11.67
CA ILE A 504 39.71 15.00 -12.42
C ILE A 504 40.37 15.53 -13.69
N VAL A 505 41.64 15.94 -13.63
CA VAL A 505 42.33 16.50 -14.80
C VAL A 505 42.60 15.45 -15.88
N SER A 506 42.71 14.16 -15.51
CA SER A 506 42.82 13.06 -16.48
C SER A 506 41.52 12.80 -17.25
N THR A 507 40.38 13.35 -16.80
CA THR A 507 39.12 13.27 -17.56
C THR A 507 39.07 14.26 -18.73
N PHE A 508 40.02 15.20 -18.83
CA PHE A 508 40.12 16.18 -19.90
C PHE A 508 41.21 15.78 -20.89
N GLU A 509 40.99 16.04 -22.18
CA GLU A 509 42.07 15.96 -23.16
C GLU A 509 43.14 17.00 -22.79
N GLN A 510 44.41 16.59 -22.86
CA GLN A 510 45.56 17.39 -22.47
C GLN A 510 46.38 17.75 -23.71
N ILE A 511 46.84 18.99 -23.80
CA ILE A 511 47.79 19.45 -24.82
C ILE A 511 49.00 20.03 -24.07
N ILE A 512 50.20 19.55 -24.37
CA ILE A 512 51.42 19.97 -23.67
C ILE A 512 52.07 21.11 -24.45
N LEU A 513 52.34 22.24 -23.77
CA LEU A 513 53.09 23.35 -24.33
C LEU A 513 54.56 23.23 -23.95
N LYS A 514 55.42 22.90 -24.91
CA LYS A 514 56.87 22.71 -24.66
C LYS A 514 57.60 24.01 -24.33
N LYS A 515 57.20 25.12 -24.95
CA LYS A 515 57.89 26.42 -24.81
C LYS A 515 57.43 27.24 -23.60
N ARG A 516 56.36 26.82 -22.93
CA ARG A 516 55.87 27.47 -21.72
C ARG A 516 56.06 26.54 -20.54
N LYS A 517 56.73 27.05 -19.50
CA LYS A 517 56.82 26.37 -18.21
C LYS A 517 55.72 26.85 -17.27
N ASP A 518 55.23 25.95 -16.43
CA ASP A 518 54.42 26.32 -15.27
C ASP A 518 55.31 26.82 -14.12
N ALA A 519 54.69 27.18 -12.99
CA ALA A 519 55.39 27.70 -11.82
C ALA A 519 56.36 26.68 -11.17
N GLN A 520 56.25 25.39 -11.50
CA GLN A 520 57.13 24.31 -11.04
C GLN A 520 58.19 23.94 -12.09
N ASN A 521 58.41 24.77 -13.11
CA ASN A 521 59.34 24.53 -14.22
C ASN A 521 59.00 23.29 -15.08
N SER A 522 57.77 22.78 -14.98
CA SER A 522 57.25 21.69 -15.81
C SER A 522 56.55 22.25 -17.06
N ASN A 523 56.37 21.44 -18.12
CA ASN A 523 55.67 21.91 -19.31
C ASN A 523 54.22 22.29 -18.98
N TYR A 524 53.77 23.45 -19.43
CA TYR A 524 52.41 23.91 -19.17
C TYR A 524 51.39 23.00 -19.88
N ILE A 525 50.36 22.55 -19.16
CA ILE A 525 49.32 21.67 -19.69
C ILE A 525 48.05 22.48 -19.95
N TYR A 526 47.56 22.43 -21.19
CA TYR A 526 46.25 22.92 -21.58
C TYR A 526 45.22 21.81 -21.48
N TYR A 527 44.26 21.97 -20.56
CA TYR A 527 43.11 21.08 -20.44
C TYR A 527 42.00 21.57 -21.38
N VAL A 528 41.65 20.75 -22.37
CA VAL A 528 40.66 21.06 -23.40
C VAL A 528 39.26 21.13 -22.78
N PRO A 529 38.63 22.33 -22.69
CA PRO A 529 37.26 22.45 -22.16
C PRO A 529 36.24 21.69 -23.00
N LYS A 530 35.13 21.34 -22.36
CA LYS A 530 34.00 20.62 -22.97
C LYS A 530 32.76 21.50 -22.92
N MET A 531 32.00 21.51 -24.01
CA MET A 531 30.77 22.27 -24.14
C MET A 531 29.63 21.42 -24.69
N THR A 532 28.40 21.65 -24.22
CA THR A 532 27.18 21.15 -24.87
C THR A 532 26.48 22.32 -25.55
N LEU A 533 26.08 22.14 -26.82
CA LEU A 533 25.41 23.19 -27.58
C LEU A 533 24.40 22.58 -28.55
N LYS A 534 23.12 22.91 -28.36
CA LYS A 534 22.03 22.43 -29.21
C LYS A 534 22.02 23.15 -30.56
N LYS A 535 21.57 22.46 -31.61
CA LYS A 535 21.30 23.08 -32.92
C LYS A 535 20.37 24.28 -32.74
N GLY A 536 20.71 25.41 -33.35
CA GLY A 536 20.00 26.67 -33.26
C GLY A 536 20.46 27.59 -32.13
N ASN A 537 21.13 27.06 -31.10
CA ASN A 537 21.62 27.85 -29.97
C ASN A 537 22.99 28.48 -30.24
N GLU A 538 23.28 29.51 -29.45
CA GLU A 538 24.51 30.29 -29.51
C GLU A 538 25.20 30.27 -28.15
N ALA A 539 26.52 30.08 -28.12
CA ALA A 539 27.35 30.17 -26.92
C ALA A 539 28.21 31.43 -26.99
N ASN A 540 28.03 32.32 -26.02
CA ASN A 540 28.89 33.49 -25.84
C ASN A 540 30.08 33.09 -24.96
N LEU A 541 31.27 33.08 -25.55
CA LEU A 541 32.53 32.72 -24.93
C LEU A 541 33.47 33.92 -24.89
N ILE A 542 34.49 33.83 -24.06
CA ILE A 542 35.68 34.68 -24.14
C ILE A 542 36.91 33.83 -24.39
N LEU A 543 37.84 34.39 -25.15
CA LEU A 543 39.15 33.84 -25.41
C LEU A 543 40.15 34.56 -24.51
N LYS A 544 40.70 33.86 -23.53
CA LYS A 544 41.82 34.33 -22.72
C LYS A 544 43.10 34.02 -23.48
N ILE A 545 43.62 35.04 -24.15
CA ILE A 545 44.77 34.93 -25.03
C ILE A 545 46.00 35.38 -24.27
N LYS A 546 47.03 34.54 -24.25
CA LYS A 546 48.36 34.87 -23.77
C LYS A 546 49.37 34.58 -24.88
N ILE A 547 49.97 35.63 -25.41
CA ILE A 547 50.94 35.57 -26.50
C ILE A 547 52.32 35.90 -25.92
N GLU A 548 53.26 34.96 -26.00
CA GLU A 548 54.65 35.16 -25.57
C GLU A 548 55.50 35.74 -26.72
N LYS A 549 55.21 35.30 -27.95
CA LYS A 549 55.76 35.82 -29.21
C LYS A 549 54.63 35.95 -30.24
N GLU A 550 54.63 37.07 -30.96
CA GLU A 550 53.64 37.37 -32.00
C GLU A 550 53.65 36.32 -33.13
N PRO A 551 52.51 35.64 -33.40
CA PRO A 551 52.41 34.67 -34.49
C PRO A 551 52.15 35.35 -35.83
N GLU A 552 52.59 34.74 -36.94
CA GLU A 552 52.30 35.25 -38.29
C GLU A 552 50.82 35.06 -38.66
N LYS A 553 50.22 33.94 -38.26
CA LYS A 553 48.83 33.55 -38.53
C LYS A 553 48.18 32.99 -37.28
N LEU A 554 47.00 33.51 -36.96
CA LEU A 554 46.16 33.01 -35.86
C LEU A 554 44.74 32.79 -36.39
N LYS A 555 44.30 31.55 -36.51
CA LYS A 555 43.03 31.19 -37.17
C LYS A 555 42.28 30.05 -36.50
N PHE A 556 40.96 30.03 -36.65
CA PHE A 556 40.13 28.92 -36.21
C PHE A 556 40.16 27.76 -37.23
N VAL A 557 40.07 26.53 -36.73
CA VAL A 557 39.89 25.30 -37.50
C VAL A 557 38.73 24.52 -36.89
N TYR A 558 37.65 24.38 -37.66
CA TYR A 558 36.39 23.78 -37.24
C TYR A 558 35.55 23.39 -38.47
N ASP A 559 34.54 22.54 -38.27
CA ASP A 559 33.56 22.21 -39.30
C ASP A 559 32.54 23.36 -39.47
N LYS A 560 32.63 24.09 -40.59
CA LYS A 560 31.75 25.22 -40.92
C LYS A 560 30.30 24.82 -41.21
N SER A 561 30.06 23.53 -41.50
CA SER A 561 28.71 22.99 -41.64
C SER A 561 28.04 22.81 -40.26
N CYS A 562 28.84 22.52 -39.22
CA CYS A 562 28.38 22.36 -37.86
C CYS A 562 28.30 23.70 -37.11
N PHE A 563 29.26 24.61 -37.30
CA PHE A 563 29.33 25.87 -36.53
C PHE A 563 29.43 27.13 -37.39
N GLY A 564 29.01 28.25 -36.81
CA GLY A 564 29.37 29.60 -37.27
C GLY A 564 30.04 30.36 -36.14
N LEU A 565 31.14 31.06 -36.44
CA LEU A 565 31.84 31.90 -35.48
C LEU A 565 31.62 33.37 -35.83
N GLU A 566 31.22 34.18 -34.86
CA GLU A 566 31.08 35.63 -35.01
C GLU A 566 32.09 36.37 -34.12
N GLY A 567 32.47 37.58 -34.53
CA GLY A 567 33.46 38.44 -33.85
C GLY A 567 34.83 38.48 -34.53
N PHE A 568 34.99 37.81 -35.67
CA PHE A 568 36.26 37.68 -36.39
C PHE A 568 36.05 37.70 -37.91
N THR A 569 37.04 38.18 -38.67
CA THR A 569 37.00 38.25 -40.14
C THR A 569 37.65 37.00 -40.75
N ASN A 570 36.96 36.31 -41.66
CA ASN A 570 37.47 35.12 -42.36
C ASN A 570 38.08 34.05 -41.44
N ASP A 571 37.47 33.83 -40.26
CA ASP A 571 37.96 32.90 -39.23
C ASP A 571 39.38 33.22 -38.70
N GLN A 572 39.86 34.46 -38.85
CA GLN A 572 41.17 34.91 -38.36
C GLN A 572 41.05 35.84 -37.15
N ILE A 573 41.96 35.65 -36.19
CA ILE A 573 42.14 36.56 -35.05
C ILE A 573 43.13 37.64 -35.48
N ALA A 574 42.65 38.88 -35.62
CA ALA A 574 43.44 40.01 -36.12
C ALA A 574 44.52 40.48 -35.13
N GLU A 575 44.27 40.36 -33.83
CA GLU A 575 45.14 40.87 -32.78
C GLU A 575 46.22 39.84 -32.40
N LYS A 576 47.48 40.13 -32.76
CA LYS A 576 48.61 39.18 -32.67
C LYS A 576 49.76 39.65 -31.77
N SER A 577 49.68 40.85 -31.19
CA SER A 577 50.81 41.39 -30.41
C SER A 577 51.13 40.55 -29.17
N LYS A 578 52.31 40.75 -28.57
CA LYS A 578 52.70 40.09 -27.31
C LYS A 578 51.84 40.57 -26.14
N GLY A 579 51.52 39.68 -25.20
CA GLY A 579 50.83 40.00 -23.95
C GLY A 579 49.49 39.27 -23.73
N ASN A 580 48.89 39.53 -22.57
CA ASN A 580 47.60 38.98 -22.15
C ASN A 580 46.45 39.87 -22.66
N ARG A 581 45.41 39.27 -23.24
CA ARG A 581 44.19 39.97 -23.66
C ARG A 581 42.98 39.05 -23.59
N THR A 582 41.79 39.64 -23.69
CA THR A 582 40.52 38.90 -23.71
C THR A 582 39.71 39.34 -24.91
N LEU A 583 39.34 38.39 -25.79
CA LEU A 583 38.46 38.64 -26.93
C LEU A 583 37.12 37.93 -26.74
N ASN A 584 36.04 38.47 -27.31
CA ASN A 584 34.74 37.81 -27.32
C ASN A 584 34.65 36.87 -28.52
N LEU A 585 34.03 35.70 -28.33
CA LEU A 585 33.72 34.76 -29.39
C LEU A 585 32.27 34.31 -29.22
N LYS A 586 31.48 34.41 -30.29
CA LYS A 586 30.17 33.78 -30.31
C LYS A 586 30.21 32.55 -31.22
N VAL A 587 29.76 31.41 -30.69
CA VAL A 587 29.69 30.12 -31.39
C VAL A 587 28.23 29.76 -31.64
N LYS A 588 27.80 29.67 -32.90
CA LYS A 588 26.45 29.24 -33.29
C LYS A 588 26.47 27.79 -33.77
N CYS A 589 25.61 26.94 -33.22
CA CYS A 589 25.46 25.55 -33.69
C CYS A 589 24.42 25.47 -34.81
N LYS A 590 24.85 25.13 -36.03
CA LYS A 590 24.01 25.10 -37.24
C LYS A 590 23.37 23.73 -37.49
N LYS A 591 24.04 22.65 -37.07
CA LYS A 591 23.66 21.27 -37.41
C LYS A 591 23.70 20.35 -36.20
N VAL A 592 22.90 19.29 -36.26
CA VAL A 592 23.02 18.14 -35.35
C VAL A 592 24.15 17.23 -35.81
N PHE A 593 24.93 16.69 -34.88
CA PHE A 593 26.04 15.79 -35.13
C PHE A 593 26.08 14.65 -34.08
N SER A 594 26.41 13.44 -34.54
CA SER A 594 26.39 12.21 -33.74
C SER A 594 27.72 11.87 -33.06
N THR A 595 28.79 12.57 -33.42
CA THR A 595 30.13 12.46 -32.81
C THR A 595 30.57 13.82 -32.32
N ASP A 596 31.34 13.84 -31.22
CA ASP A 596 31.93 15.08 -30.71
C ASP A 596 32.67 15.83 -31.81
N GLN A 597 32.54 17.16 -31.80
CA GLN A 597 33.22 18.07 -32.73
C GLN A 597 34.22 18.93 -31.97
N SER A 598 35.18 19.54 -32.66
CA SER A 598 36.14 20.45 -32.04
C SER A 598 36.24 21.79 -32.74
N ILE A 599 36.42 22.85 -31.97
CA ILE A 599 36.81 24.17 -32.44
C ILE A 599 38.24 24.42 -31.94
N SER A 600 39.20 24.36 -32.85
CA SER A 600 40.62 24.57 -32.54
C SER A 600 41.07 25.94 -33.03
N ILE A 601 42.09 26.50 -32.39
CA ILE A 601 42.79 27.70 -32.83
C ILE A 601 44.23 27.31 -33.12
N MET A 602 44.70 27.67 -34.31
CA MET A 602 46.05 27.38 -34.78
C MET A 602 46.86 28.68 -34.83
N ALA A 603 48.04 28.67 -34.24
CA ALA A 603 49.08 29.68 -34.40
C ALA A 603 50.20 29.09 -35.28
N ASP A 604 50.43 29.65 -36.46
CA ASP A 604 51.51 29.22 -37.38
C ASP A 604 51.55 27.71 -37.68
N GLY A 605 50.37 27.08 -37.73
CA GLY A 605 50.22 25.64 -38.00
C GLY A 605 50.24 24.76 -36.75
N GLU A 606 50.42 25.32 -35.55
CA GLU A 606 50.46 24.63 -34.27
C GLU A 606 49.19 24.93 -33.44
N ILE A 607 48.60 23.93 -32.78
CA ILE A 607 47.38 24.13 -31.97
C ILE A 607 47.71 24.98 -30.75
N CYS A 608 47.05 26.12 -30.56
CA CYS A 608 47.23 27.00 -29.39
C CYS A 608 45.97 27.12 -28.52
N GLY A 609 44.85 26.57 -28.96
CA GLY A 609 43.61 26.44 -28.18
C GLY A 609 42.69 25.40 -28.79
N LYS A 610 41.89 24.72 -27.98
CA LYS A 610 40.93 23.73 -28.44
C LYS A 610 39.72 23.69 -27.52
N LEU A 611 38.52 23.61 -28.09
CA LEU A 611 37.25 23.41 -27.40
C LEU A 611 36.59 22.16 -27.97
N LEU A 612 36.18 21.23 -27.09
CA LEU A 612 35.42 20.04 -27.48
C LEU A 612 33.92 20.31 -27.32
N VAL A 613 33.15 20.14 -28.39
CA VAL A 613 31.69 20.26 -28.38
C VAL A 613 31.07 18.86 -28.43
N LYS A 614 30.32 18.50 -27.39
CA LYS A 614 29.75 17.16 -27.21
C LYS A 614 28.65 16.87 -28.23
N ALA A 615 28.60 15.64 -28.75
CA ALA A 615 27.57 15.17 -29.67
C ALA A 615 26.15 15.56 -29.22
N ASN A 616 25.34 16.09 -30.13
CA ASN A 616 24.04 16.70 -29.81
C ASN A 616 22.87 16.05 -30.55
N ASN A 617 23.06 14.83 -31.07
CA ASN A 617 22.03 14.03 -31.74
C ASN A 617 21.05 13.33 -30.78
N TYR A 618 21.02 13.73 -29.52
CA TYR A 618 20.10 13.21 -28.53
C TYR A 618 19.70 14.27 -27.50
N SER A 619 18.51 14.09 -26.93
CA SER A 619 18.00 14.85 -25.80
C SER A 619 17.25 13.93 -24.84
N TYR A 620 17.19 14.32 -23.57
CA TYR A 620 16.54 13.57 -22.50
C TYR A 620 15.29 14.33 -22.05
N ASN A 621 14.11 13.83 -22.42
CA ASN A 621 12.85 14.54 -22.20
C ASN A 621 12.18 14.09 -20.91
N ILE A 622 12.24 14.92 -19.87
CA ILE A 622 11.56 14.64 -18.60
C ILE A 622 10.30 15.49 -18.44
N LYS A 623 9.34 14.95 -17.70
CA LYS A 623 8.10 15.63 -17.33
C LYS A 623 8.24 16.14 -15.89
N VAL A 624 7.99 17.42 -15.68
CA VAL A 624 8.02 18.06 -14.35
C VAL A 624 6.68 18.71 -14.09
N VAL A 625 6.15 18.55 -12.88
CA VAL A 625 4.97 19.30 -12.42
C VAL A 625 5.37 20.14 -11.21
N PHE A 626 5.17 21.45 -11.31
CA PHE A 626 5.21 22.34 -10.17
C PHE A 626 3.83 22.31 -9.50
N VAL A 627 3.84 21.96 -8.22
CA VAL A 627 2.63 21.87 -7.41
C VAL A 627 2.61 23.05 -6.46
N GLU A 628 1.75 24.01 -6.73
CA GLU A 628 1.53 25.19 -5.87
C GLU A 628 0.71 24.75 -4.67
N VAL A 629 1.36 24.62 -3.51
CA VAL A 629 0.70 24.15 -2.28
C VAL A 629 0.08 25.36 -1.58
N LYS A 630 -1.24 25.29 -1.35
CA LYS A 630 -2.00 26.29 -0.60
C LYS A 630 -2.32 25.74 0.79
N THR A 631 -1.98 26.47 1.85
CA THR A 631 -2.21 26.04 3.24
C THR A 631 -2.71 27.16 4.14
N ASN A 632 -3.19 26.81 5.35
CA ASN A 632 -3.56 27.77 6.38
C ASN A 632 -2.62 27.71 7.60
N ILE A 633 -1.31 27.55 7.37
CA ILE A 633 -0.29 27.47 8.42
C ILE A 633 -0.01 28.86 9.05
N LYS A 634 -0.06 29.96 8.28
CA LYS A 634 0.21 31.33 8.77
C LYS A 634 -0.74 32.41 8.17
N GLN A 635 -2.01 32.05 7.89
CA GLN A 635 -3.01 32.78 7.08
C GLN A 635 -2.83 32.52 5.58
N ASP A 636 -3.81 31.78 5.01
CA ASP A 636 -4.03 31.49 3.59
C ASP A 636 -2.84 31.78 2.65
N SER A 637 -1.81 30.95 2.75
CA SER A 637 -0.56 31.13 2.02
C SER A 637 -0.48 30.11 0.89
N LYS A 638 -0.05 30.57 -0.28
CA LYS A 638 0.08 29.77 -1.49
C LYS A 638 1.52 29.87 -2.01
N GLY A 639 2.14 28.73 -2.26
CA GLY A 639 3.44 28.68 -2.91
C GLY A 639 3.35 29.15 -4.36
N SER A 640 4.36 29.91 -4.81
CA SER A 640 4.49 30.37 -6.19
C SER A 640 5.95 30.32 -6.63
N LEU A 641 6.21 29.99 -7.89
CA LEU A 641 7.57 30.01 -8.46
C LEU A 641 7.79 31.26 -9.31
N ASP A 642 8.92 31.94 -9.10
CA ASP A 642 9.37 33.02 -10.00
C ASP A 642 9.70 32.47 -11.40
N VAL A 643 9.28 33.16 -12.45
CA VAL A 643 9.57 32.80 -13.86
C VAL A 643 11.08 32.70 -14.11
N LYS A 644 11.90 33.49 -13.43
CA LYS A 644 13.37 33.44 -13.51
C LYS A 644 13.91 32.12 -12.95
N GLU A 645 13.30 31.57 -11.91
CA GLU A 645 13.67 30.27 -11.33
C GLU A 645 13.34 29.14 -12.31
N GLN A 646 12.16 29.20 -12.96
CA GLN A 646 11.78 28.27 -14.02
C GLN A 646 12.75 28.30 -15.20
N ASN A 647 13.12 29.50 -15.67
CA ASN A 647 14.07 29.65 -16.76
C ASN A 647 15.47 29.15 -16.38
N LYS A 648 15.89 29.39 -15.13
CA LYS A 648 17.16 28.88 -14.61
C LYS A 648 17.18 27.35 -14.59
N LEU A 649 16.09 26.72 -14.17
CA LEU A 649 15.95 25.25 -14.17
C LEU A 649 16.10 24.66 -15.57
N LYS A 650 15.42 25.24 -16.56
CA LYS A 650 15.55 24.82 -17.96
C LYS A 650 16.99 24.97 -18.45
N ASN A 651 17.61 26.11 -18.17
CA ASN A 651 18.98 26.39 -18.60
C ASN A 651 19.98 25.42 -17.97
N ILE A 652 19.92 25.19 -16.65
CA ILE A 652 20.82 24.27 -15.95
C ILE A 652 20.68 22.83 -16.48
N LEU A 653 19.45 22.35 -16.68
CA LEU A 653 19.22 21.00 -17.21
C LEU A 653 19.64 20.87 -18.68
N SER A 654 19.51 21.94 -19.46
CA SER A 654 19.93 21.97 -20.86
C SER A 654 21.45 21.73 -21.04
N GLN A 655 22.26 22.02 -20.01
CA GLN A 655 23.70 21.75 -19.99
C GLN A 655 24.02 20.26 -20.15
N ALA A 656 23.11 19.38 -19.74
CA ALA A 656 23.21 17.93 -19.91
C ALA A 656 22.33 17.39 -21.06
N TYR A 657 21.84 18.26 -21.95
CA TYR A 657 20.84 17.95 -22.98
C TYR A 657 19.53 17.39 -22.41
N ILE A 658 19.10 17.88 -21.25
CA ILE A 658 17.80 17.52 -20.68
C ILE A 658 16.77 18.59 -21.05
N ASP A 659 15.70 18.16 -21.71
CA ASP A 659 14.54 18.98 -22.03
C ASP A 659 13.41 18.71 -21.02
N VAL A 660 12.78 19.78 -20.55
CA VAL A 660 11.81 19.70 -19.45
C VAL A 660 10.45 20.18 -19.93
N ASN A 661 9.47 19.28 -19.90
CA ASN A 661 8.07 19.62 -20.11
C ASN A 661 7.42 19.94 -18.75
N ILE A 662 7.13 21.22 -18.52
CA ILE A 662 6.66 21.74 -17.23
C ILE A 662 5.14 21.90 -17.25
N LYS A 663 4.47 21.29 -16.28
CA LYS A 663 3.06 21.55 -15.95
C LYS A 663 2.93 22.23 -14.59
N TYR A 664 1.77 22.83 -14.36
CA TYR A 664 1.38 23.44 -13.10
C TYR A 664 0.12 22.77 -12.59
N GLU A 665 0.07 22.52 -11.29
CA GLU A 665 -1.12 22.05 -10.58
C GLU A 665 -1.20 22.78 -9.24
N GLU A 666 -2.42 23.11 -8.79
CA GLU A 666 -2.64 23.61 -7.45
C GLU A 666 -3.02 22.44 -6.52
N LEU A 667 -2.45 22.41 -5.31
CA LEU A 667 -2.85 21.49 -4.26
C LEU A 667 -3.33 22.29 -3.05
N ASP A 668 -4.66 22.36 -2.88
CA ASP A 668 -5.29 23.04 -1.75
C ASP A 668 -5.37 22.13 -0.52
N LEU A 669 -4.63 22.51 0.53
CA LEU A 669 -4.59 21.85 1.83
C LEU A 669 -5.14 22.74 2.96
N THR A 670 -5.78 23.87 2.64
CA THR A 670 -6.28 24.84 3.64
C THR A 670 -7.27 24.24 4.65
N GLY A 671 -8.08 23.25 4.23
CA GLY A 671 -9.03 22.54 5.09
C GLY A 671 -8.42 21.53 6.07
N PHE A 672 -7.11 21.24 5.98
CA PHE A 672 -6.47 20.18 6.76
C PHE A 672 -5.16 20.63 7.42
N PHE A 673 -4.31 21.38 6.69
CA PHE A 673 -3.05 21.91 7.18
C PHE A 673 -3.27 23.23 7.94
N THR A 674 -3.74 23.13 9.18
CA THR A 674 -3.70 24.24 10.14
C THR A 674 -2.31 24.37 10.75
N SER A 675 -1.94 25.57 11.21
CA SER A 675 -0.65 25.84 11.87
C SER A 675 -0.30 24.78 12.93
N LYS A 676 -1.22 24.56 13.88
CA LYS A 676 -1.02 23.62 14.98
C LYS A 676 -0.81 22.19 14.49
N TRP A 677 -1.64 21.74 13.53
CA TRP A 677 -1.60 20.37 13.04
C TRP A 677 -0.33 20.10 12.21
N PHE A 678 0.08 21.03 11.36
CA PHE A 678 1.29 20.90 10.55
C PHE A 678 2.54 20.77 11.42
N TRP A 679 2.73 21.66 12.39
CA TRP A 679 3.89 21.64 13.27
C TRP A 679 3.89 20.40 14.19
N LEU A 680 2.73 19.89 14.61
CA LEU A 680 2.66 18.65 15.40
C LEU A 680 3.09 17.40 14.62
N ASN A 681 2.71 17.29 13.34
CA ASN A 681 2.89 16.05 12.57
C ASN A 681 4.14 16.06 11.69
N TYR A 682 4.53 17.23 11.21
CA TYR A 682 5.63 17.40 10.25
C TYR A 682 6.73 18.29 10.81
N SER A 683 6.87 18.42 12.13
CA SER A 683 8.07 18.98 12.73
C SER A 683 8.60 18.16 13.91
N LYS A 684 9.92 18.17 14.08
CA LYS A 684 10.63 17.58 15.21
C LYS A 684 11.72 18.57 15.63
N ASN A 685 11.73 18.99 16.90
CA ASN A 685 12.67 19.99 17.43
C ASN A 685 12.70 21.31 16.65
N GLY A 686 11.55 21.76 16.14
CA GLY A 686 11.44 23.01 15.37
C GLY A 686 11.93 22.93 13.92
N GLN A 687 12.30 21.74 13.43
CA GLN A 687 12.65 21.49 12.02
C GLN A 687 11.60 20.62 11.35
N ILE A 688 11.35 20.84 10.05
CA ILE A 688 10.36 20.08 9.29
C ILE A 688 10.82 18.62 9.11
N ASN A 689 9.96 17.65 9.44
CA ASN A 689 10.14 16.24 9.12
C ASN A 689 9.79 16.00 7.64
N THR A 690 10.83 15.97 6.81
CA THR A 690 10.69 15.97 5.35
C THR A 690 10.18 14.64 4.79
N ALA A 691 10.57 13.50 5.38
CA ALA A 691 10.17 12.18 4.89
C ALA A 691 8.65 11.94 5.00
N GLY A 692 8.05 12.27 6.15
CA GLY A 692 6.60 12.16 6.35
C GLY A 692 5.81 13.10 5.44
N LEU A 693 6.36 14.29 5.17
CA LEU A 693 5.71 15.29 4.34
C LEU A 693 5.73 14.90 2.85
N HIS A 694 6.86 14.39 2.33
CA HIS A 694 6.93 13.86 0.97
C HIS A 694 5.88 12.78 0.71
N LYS A 695 5.79 11.79 1.61
CA LYS A 695 4.80 10.72 1.51
C LYS A 695 3.37 11.28 1.43
N TYR A 696 3.00 12.17 2.35
CA TYR A 696 1.66 12.76 2.38
C TYR A 696 1.33 13.52 1.08
N LEU A 697 2.24 14.37 0.60
CA LEU A 697 2.04 15.14 -0.62
C LEU A 697 1.91 14.24 -1.85
N ASN A 698 2.76 13.21 -1.93
CA ASN A 698 2.71 12.20 -2.99
C ASN A 698 1.40 11.41 -2.98
N ASP A 699 0.86 11.05 -1.81
CA ASP A 699 -0.42 10.35 -1.69
C ASP A 699 -1.61 11.22 -2.14
N LYS A 700 -1.51 12.55 -1.99
CA LYS A 700 -2.54 13.51 -2.46
C LYS A 700 -2.49 13.78 -3.96
N MET A 701 -1.31 13.70 -4.56
CA MET A 701 -1.15 13.80 -6.01
C MET A 701 -1.43 12.44 -6.65
N THR A 702 -2.70 12.19 -6.98
CA THR A 702 -3.23 10.98 -7.66
C THR A 702 -2.38 10.46 -8.83
N ASN A 703 -2.70 9.26 -9.34
CA ASN A 703 -2.06 8.61 -10.51
C ASN A 703 -1.80 9.52 -11.74
N LYS A 704 -2.49 10.68 -11.87
CA LYS A 704 -2.35 11.68 -12.95
C LYS A 704 -0.89 12.11 -13.21
N TYR A 705 -0.03 12.14 -12.18
CA TYR A 705 1.36 12.61 -12.28
C TYR A 705 2.42 11.57 -11.92
N LYS A 706 2.09 10.27 -12.01
CA LYS A 706 3.02 9.17 -11.67
C LYS A 706 4.36 9.23 -12.42
N GLU A 707 4.32 9.62 -13.69
CA GLU A 707 5.52 9.74 -14.53
C GLU A 707 6.30 11.06 -14.36
N TYR A 708 5.75 12.02 -13.62
CA TYR A 708 6.33 13.35 -13.47
C TYR A 708 7.27 13.42 -12.27
N TYR A 709 8.34 14.21 -12.40
CA TYR A 709 9.03 14.78 -11.25
C TYR A 709 8.15 15.86 -10.63
N LYS A 710 7.80 15.70 -9.36
CA LYS A 710 6.90 16.58 -8.61
C LYS A 710 7.71 17.53 -7.75
N ILE A 711 7.56 18.82 -7.95
CA ILE A 711 8.18 19.86 -7.13
C ILE A 711 7.06 20.59 -6.39
N TYR A 712 6.92 20.30 -5.09
CA TYR A 712 5.94 20.94 -4.22
C TYR A 712 6.46 22.27 -3.72
N ILE A 713 5.71 23.34 -3.91
CA ILE A 713 6.10 24.71 -3.57
C ILE A 713 5.21 25.19 -2.44
N PHE A 714 5.82 25.48 -1.29
CA PHE A 714 5.13 26.08 -0.15
C PHE A 714 5.28 27.61 -0.17
N GLY A 715 4.29 28.31 0.38
CA GLY A 715 4.34 29.76 0.56
C GLY A 715 4.94 30.18 1.90
N GLU A 716 5.18 29.23 2.80
CA GLU A 716 5.65 29.44 4.16
C GLU A 716 7.15 29.17 4.30
N ASN A 717 7.85 30.04 5.03
CA ASN A 717 9.24 29.82 5.39
C ASN A 717 9.37 28.59 6.33
N SER A 718 10.27 27.68 5.99
CA SER A 718 10.54 26.43 6.73
C SER A 718 11.38 26.60 8.00
N GLY A 719 11.85 27.82 8.31
CA GLY A 719 12.81 28.06 9.38
C GLY A 719 14.26 27.80 8.97
N GLY A 720 14.55 27.50 7.69
CA GLY A 720 15.92 27.48 7.15
C GLY A 720 16.28 26.44 6.10
N LEU A 721 15.33 25.60 5.71
CA LEU A 721 15.45 24.71 4.56
C LEU A 721 14.88 25.41 3.32
N ASN A 722 15.72 25.71 2.33
CA ASN A 722 15.23 26.29 1.07
C ASN A 722 14.55 25.22 0.19
N GLY A 723 14.97 23.96 0.32
CA GLY A 723 14.40 22.84 -0.39
C GLY A 723 14.93 21.51 0.15
N VAL A 724 14.29 20.43 -0.27
CA VAL A 724 14.68 19.06 0.04
C VAL A 724 14.10 18.10 -1.00
N ALA A 725 14.95 17.25 -1.57
CA ALA A 725 14.52 16.08 -2.33
C ALA A 725 14.17 14.91 -1.39
N GLU A 726 13.21 14.06 -1.80
CA GLU A 726 12.82 12.87 -1.02
C GLU A 726 13.99 11.88 -0.86
N GLY A 727 14.94 11.90 -1.80
CA GLY A 727 16.21 11.19 -1.74
C GLY A 727 17.04 11.45 -2.98
N VAL A 728 18.29 10.97 -2.99
CA VAL A 728 19.19 11.10 -4.15
C VAL A 728 18.94 9.94 -5.13
N GLY A 729 18.29 10.22 -6.25
CA GLY A 729 18.04 9.26 -7.33
C GLY A 729 17.05 8.12 -7.01
N GLY A 730 16.41 8.15 -5.84
CA GLY A 730 15.45 7.14 -5.38
C GLY A 730 13.97 7.53 -5.54
N ALA A 731 13.68 8.83 -5.74
CA ALA A 731 12.30 9.32 -5.76
C ALA A 731 12.12 10.55 -6.68
N LYS A 732 10.98 10.59 -7.40
CA LYS A 732 10.59 11.69 -8.32
C LYS A 732 9.89 12.85 -7.58
N SER A 733 10.40 13.25 -6.41
CA SER A 733 9.78 14.29 -5.58
C SER A 733 10.79 15.20 -4.89
N ALA A 734 10.47 16.50 -4.90
CA ALA A 734 11.16 17.57 -4.17
C ALA A 734 10.14 18.52 -3.52
N ILE A 735 10.52 19.12 -2.40
CA ILE A 735 9.79 20.20 -1.72
C ILE A 735 10.68 21.44 -1.73
N VAL A 736 10.10 22.60 -2.03
CA VAL A 736 10.77 23.90 -2.08
C VAL A 736 10.00 24.89 -1.21
N PHE A 737 10.73 25.68 -0.43
CA PHE A 737 10.19 26.72 0.45
C PHE A 737 10.74 28.10 0.03
N PRO A 738 10.05 29.21 0.39
CA PRO A 738 10.60 30.54 0.24
C PRO A 738 11.84 30.71 1.11
N GLY A 739 12.93 31.24 0.54
CA GLY A 739 14.21 31.39 1.23
C GLY A 739 14.19 32.40 2.38
N ARG A 740 15.25 32.42 3.20
CA ARG A 740 15.37 33.23 4.43
C ARG A 740 15.44 34.76 4.25
N THR A 741 15.74 35.31 3.06
CA THR A 741 16.13 36.74 2.93
C THR A 741 15.43 37.52 1.82
N GLY A 742 14.36 37.01 1.20
CA GLY A 742 13.73 37.73 0.08
C GLY A 742 14.62 37.90 -1.15
N ASP A 743 15.83 37.32 -1.14
CA ASP A 743 16.67 37.14 -2.31
C ASP A 743 16.43 35.71 -2.80
N ALA A 744 16.05 35.57 -4.07
CA ALA A 744 15.81 34.28 -4.66
C ALA A 744 17.10 33.48 -4.53
N SER A 745 17.09 32.42 -3.72
CA SER A 745 18.07 31.35 -3.86
C SER A 745 17.81 30.69 -5.21
N MET A 746 18.22 31.37 -6.28
CA MET A 746 18.00 30.93 -7.64
C MET A 746 18.67 29.57 -7.80
N ALA A 747 18.03 28.70 -8.58
CA ALA A 747 18.36 27.31 -8.78
C ALA A 747 18.07 26.36 -7.60
N THR A 748 17.25 26.71 -6.60
CA THR A 748 16.84 25.76 -5.55
C THR A 748 15.96 24.65 -6.12
N SER A 749 14.99 25.00 -6.98
CA SER A 749 14.20 23.98 -7.70
C SER A 749 15.08 23.09 -8.56
N SER A 750 16.12 23.67 -9.17
CA SER A 750 17.10 22.94 -9.99
C SER A 750 17.95 22.02 -9.12
N HIS A 751 18.40 22.49 -7.95
CA HIS A 751 19.19 21.74 -6.99
C HIS A 751 18.45 20.50 -6.49
N GLU A 752 17.22 20.67 -6.03
CA GLU A 752 16.43 19.55 -5.52
C GLU A 752 16.03 18.59 -6.63
N LEU A 753 15.67 19.08 -7.82
CA LEU A 753 15.39 18.20 -8.96
C LEU A 753 16.61 17.38 -9.38
N LEU A 754 17.82 17.96 -9.35
CA LEU A 754 19.05 17.23 -9.65
C LEU A 754 19.37 16.17 -8.60
N HIS A 755 19.08 16.41 -7.31
CA HIS A 755 19.09 15.34 -6.29
C HIS A 755 18.08 14.24 -6.63
N SER A 756 16.83 14.59 -6.94
CA SER A 756 15.80 13.61 -7.34
C SER A 756 16.20 12.77 -8.56
N ILE A 757 16.98 13.32 -9.50
CA ILE A 757 17.52 12.57 -10.65
C ILE A 757 18.71 11.67 -10.23
N GLY A 758 19.53 12.12 -9.27
CA GLY A 758 20.58 11.29 -8.67
C GLY A 758 21.96 11.92 -8.54
N LEU A 759 22.07 13.24 -8.51
CA LEU A 759 23.33 13.91 -8.19
C LEU A 759 23.46 14.13 -6.69
N TYR A 760 24.63 13.80 -6.12
CA TYR A 760 25.02 14.23 -4.79
C TYR A 760 25.55 15.67 -4.82
N HIS A 761 25.64 16.31 -3.65
CA HIS A 761 26.35 17.57 -3.49
C HIS A 761 27.81 17.43 -3.94
N THR A 762 28.38 18.46 -4.57
CA THR A 762 29.79 18.43 -5.00
C THR A 762 30.78 18.31 -3.84
N PHE A 763 30.35 18.62 -2.62
CA PHE A 763 31.15 18.54 -1.40
C PHE A 763 30.82 17.28 -0.56
N ASP A 764 29.99 16.37 -1.07
CA ASP A 764 29.73 15.06 -0.47
C ASP A 764 30.80 14.05 -0.90
N ASN A 765 31.25 13.17 0.00
CA ASN A 765 32.21 12.12 -0.35
C ASN A 765 31.63 11.06 -1.31
N ASN A 766 30.30 10.95 -1.42
CA ASN A 766 29.60 10.09 -2.39
C ASN A 766 29.56 10.71 -3.79
N SER A 767 29.89 11.99 -3.95
CA SER A 767 30.09 12.58 -5.27
C SER A 767 31.31 11.96 -5.96
N LYS A 768 31.25 11.85 -7.29
CA LYS A 768 32.36 11.32 -8.10
C LYS A 768 33.67 12.08 -7.85
N PHE A 769 33.56 13.41 -7.72
CA PHE A 769 34.64 14.28 -7.27
C PHE A 769 34.11 15.15 -6.13
N THR A 770 34.90 15.27 -5.06
CA THR A 770 34.55 16.02 -3.87
C THR A 770 35.35 17.33 -3.79
N PHE A 771 34.64 18.43 -3.62
CA PHE A 771 35.20 19.77 -3.50
C PHE A 771 34.96 20.35 -2.11
N GLU A 772 35.74 21.35 -1.73
CA GLU A 772 35.47 22.13 -0.53
C GLU A 772 34.13 22.87 -0.67
N ARG A 773 33.26 22.69 0.31
CA ARG A 773 31.92 23.29 0.34
C ARG A 773 31.98 24.80 0.19
N GLY A 774 31.14 25.32 -0.69
CA GLY A 774 30.87 26.73 -0.86
C GLY A 774 31.88 27.47 -1.74
N LYS A 775 32.70 26.77 -2.51
CA LYS A 775 33.80 27.38 -3.28
C LYS A 775 33.55 27.50 -4.78
N ILE A 776 32.60 26.76 -5.36
CA ILE A 776 32.38 26.72 -6.81
C ILE A 776 30.98 27.14 -7.21
N ASP A 777 30.82 27.67 -8.43
CA ASP A 777 29.52 28.11 -8.98
C ASP A 777 28.62 26.95 -9.47
N ASN A 778 28.91 25.72 -9.02
CA ASN A 778 28.16 24.53 -9.37
C ASN A 778 26.80 24.52 -8.67
N VAL A 779 25.76 24.08 -9.38
CA VAL A 779 24.40 24.02 -8.83
C VAL A 779 24.29 23.09 -7.62
N MET A 780 25.10 22.04 -7.53
CA MET A 780 25.11 21.07 -6.43
C MET A 780 26.00 21.51 -5.25
N ASP A 781 26.51 22.74 -5.24
CA ASP A 781 27.24 23.33 -4.11
C ASP A 781 26.32 24.26 -3.29
N TYR A 782 26.69 24.53 -2.04
CA TYR A 782 26.10 25.52 -1.15
C TYR A 782 26.82 26.87 -1.21
N SER A 783 27.39 27.20 -2.37
CA SER A 783 28.18 28.42 -2.59
C SER A 783 27.34 29.71 -2.61
N HIS A 784 26.02 29.60 -2.77
CA HIS A 784 25.09 30.72 -2.61
C HIS A 784 25.14 31.36 -1.22
N TRP A 785 25.49 30.60 -0.17
CA TRP A 785 25.71 31.14 1.18
C TRP A 785 26.94 32.06 1.27
N SER A 786 27.82 32.02 0.27
CA SER A 786 29.01 32.87 0.15
C SER A 786 28.89 33.87 -1.00
N GLY A 787 27.67 34.11 -1.51
CA GLY A 787 27.42 35.05 -2.61
C GLY A 787 27.96 34.61 -3.97
N ILE A 788 28.21 33.30 -4.14
CA ILE A 788 28.62 32.68 -5.41
C ILE A 788 27.36 32.13 -6.11
N PRO A 789 27.11 32.45 -7.39
CA PRO A 789 25.91 32.01 -8.08
C PRO A 789 25.95 30.51 -8.39
N ARG A 790 24.85 29.80 -8.15
CA ARG A 790 24.66 28.40 -8.57
C ARG A 790 24.16 28.36 -10.01
N CYS A 791 25.03 28.03 -10.95
CA CYS A 791 24.71 28.17 -12.37
C CYS A 791 25.30 27.11 -13.28
N SER A 792 26.33 26.37 -12.86
CA SER A 792 27.00 25.39 -13.71
C SER A 792 26.76 23.94 -13.26
N THR A 793 26.88 23.03 -14.21
CA THR A 793 27.09 21.59 -14.01
C THR A 793 28.32 21.18 -14.81
N THR A 794 28.96 20.08 -14.41
CA THR A 794 30.20 19.58 -15.03
C THR A 794 29.92 18.44 -16.00
N HIS A 795 30.86 18.13 -16.88
CA HIS A 795 30.73 17.03 -17.84
C HIS A 795 30.47 15.69 -17.18
N TRP A 796 31.11 15.42 -16.03
CA TRP A 796 30.86 14.20 -15.29
C TRP A 796 29.45 14.15 -14.68
N GLN A 797 28.88 15.30 -14.27
CA GLN A 797 27.48 15.39 -13.85
C GLN A 797 26.55 15.19 -15.05
N TRP A 798 26.87 15.76 -16.22
CA TRP A 798 26.09 15.52 -17.45
C TRP A 798 26.01 14.03 -17.76
N GLN A 799 27.14 13.32 -17.75
CA GLN A 799 27.17 11.88 -17.99
C GLN A 799 26.34 11.08 -16.97
N LEU A 800 26.41 11.43 -15.68
CA LEU A 800 25.61 10.76 -14.65
C LEU A 800 24.11 11.00 -14.83
N LEU A 801 23.70 12.24 -15.08
CA LEU A 801 22.30 12.57 -15.35
C LEU A 801 21.78 11.83 -16.60
N GLN A 802 22.56 11.83 -17.67
CA GLN A 802 22.24 11.13 -18.92
C GLN A 802 22.13 9.62 -18.73
N GLN A 803 22.96 9.03 -17.86
CA GLN A 803 22.87 7.62 -17.48
C GLN A 803 21.60 7.34 -16.68
N LYS A 804 21.26 8.18 -15.70
CA LYS A 804 20.05 8.04 -14.86
C LYS A 804 18.76 8.26 -15.65
N LEU A 805 18.83 9.02 -16.74
CA LEU A 805 17.70 9.33 -17.61
C LEU A 805 17.69 8.54 -18.92
N SER A 806 18.44 7.44 -19.04
CA SER A 806 18.55 6.65 -20.28
C SER A 806 17.20 6.31 -20.92
N ASN A 807 16.19 5.99 -20.10
CA ASN A 807 14.82 5.68 -20.54
C ASN A 807 14.05 6.88 -21.12
N TYR A 808 14.53 8.11 -20.95
CA TYR A 808 13.96 9.36 -21.48
C TYR A 808 14.72 9.87 -22.72
N LYS A 809 15.69 9.11 -23.22
CA LYS A 809 16.52 9.49 -24.36
C LYS A 809 15.70 9.48 -25.65
N THR A 810 15.84 10.55 -26.42
CA THR A 810 15.24 10.73 -27.75
C THR A 810 16.32 11.14 -28.74
N LEU A 811 16.20 10.68 -29.98
CA LEU A 811 17.09 11.12 -31.06
C LEU A 811 16.63 12.48 -31.57
N VAL A 812 17.57 13.42 -31.67
CA VAL A 812 17.35 14.73 -32.28
C VAL A 812 17.72 14.61 -33.75
N LYS A 813 16.78 14.92 -34.65
CA LYS A 813 16.99 14.86 -36.11
C LYS A 813 17.42 16.22 -36.67
#